data_AF-G4YWI3-F1
#
_entry.id   AF-G4YWI3-F1
#
_cell.length_a   1.000
_cell.length_b   1.000
_cell.length_c   1.000
_cell.angle_alpha   90.00
_cell.angle_beta   90.00
_cell.angle_gamma   90.00
#
_symmetry.space_group_name_H-M   'P 1'
#
loop_
_entity.id
_entity.type
_entity.pdbx_description
1 polymer ?
#
loop_
_entity_poly.entity_id
_entity_poly.type
_entity_poly.pdbx_seq_one_letter_code
_entity_poly.pdbx_strand_id
1 'polypeptide(L)'
;MAARRLLLPLLALCSVALTALYVADVVRTKQLESACEMTWSWPVYSPVTWRSAPKHAKYGLFRVDMKVERQALGGVPVLFVPGHMGSYKQARSLSRHLWDADETLFDLFALDFNEEPTGLSGDFVAEQAAFLNDAVRSILREYKRQSKSKSKKNKQLVIPDSVVVVAHSMGGIVARTAELLPNYKRRSIQHVVALGVPYEAPSFPFDAEMNALYERMQTKKTRNDDVVYVSVAGGHKDTLVQTSLTGVDTVADPSRAFVALASAIPAVHTPVDHFCLLWCHELLKVVAESLYKAVDLETRELVSDPSVRLAVAKEIALNVSLHRSYVQDGYYPGEYAQYAMILPQFLTNLLRTRFMTMIVIMYALALQIFYAQVAQWQSRFNLQSTSSPQDLSQDNFPSFTSMLHPAAHVPAFVKNSMTLVSDALHGRSFLGLSKTTTAVIILYAYALGLLYAITKLFSLLQRFIVSPIVSVLESVTDRVNLRRWMIIAIIHGLAQLLGQLNGSASSKVLALAVLASFGVFIVYLLALGGNTDGTSDPQRMKRSLFAVLLLSIFPWVGKVAYFASIVRWPRSELSNDLLVEGGSCITVLSLFTYVIGLSLDCMIPLPPTAFFGASSGQDAASVYGKSSSSSGASVKITAENCPKCIFEDGGPGAILEEYSDRTTRRVVAGKTGEVVYVGPTFRVVSCDCVYRFKNSRDFCDFCVRSCRLCGGGNGNFQEAAKYKDFLEESKVDLAMHALVPMVFQICAAVQATYGLYRAHLSFYLTPVCVLALIIYHIVLRHPIEARRIKNKQRNKTKKKKSSSKSKSKSTTTTTTTTTSSSTTSTSTTSEATSRNKKKKKRKSGTSSTSSASSPLIEEVSTSS
;
A
#
# COMPACT_ATOMS: atom_id res chain seq x y z
N MET A 1 25.41 21.15 19.01
CA MET A 1 24.82 19.84 18.62
C MET A 1 23.39 19.60 19.12
N ALA A 2 23.03 19.95 20.37
CA ALA A 2 21.74 19.57 20.99
C ALA A 2 20.48 19.83 20.14
N ALA A 3 20.34 21.02 19.53
CA ALA A 3 19.17 21.38 18.72
C ALA A 3 18.84 20.38 17.58
N ARG A 4 19.86 19.82 16.89
CA ARG A 4 19.66 18.79 15.85
C ARG A 4 19.09 17.47 16.39
N ARG A 5 19.22 17.19 17.69
CA ARG A 5 18.62 15.99 18.32
C ARG A 5 17.18 16.21 18.77
N LEU A 6 16.75 17.45 18.98
CA LEU A 6 15.43 17.81 19.48
C LEU A 6 14.40 18.14 18.38
N LEU A 7 14.84 18.56 17.19
CA LEU A 7 13.95 18.96 16.09
C LEU A 7 12.93 17.89 15.70
N LEU A 8 13.33 16.62 15.61
CA LEU A 8 12.41 15.53 15.24
C LEU A 8 11.38 15.20 16.35
N PRO A 9 11.79 14.99 17.62
CA PRO A 9 10.85 14.89 18.74
C PRO A 9 9.88 16.07 18.81
N LEU A 10 10.35 17.30 18.56
CA LEU A 10 9.51 18.50 18.54
C LEU A 10 8.50 18.47 17.38
N LEU A 11 8.95 18.21 16.14
CA LEU A 11 8.05 18.07 14.98
C LEU A 11 7.01 16.95 15.20
N ALA A 12 7.40 15.84 15.82
CA ALA A 12 6.49 14.75 16.16
C ALA A 12 5.46 15.16 17.23
N LEU A 13 5.89 15.85 18.29
CA LEU A 13 4.99 16.37 19.32
C LEU A 13 4.03 17.42 18.75
N CYS A 14 4.53 18.36 17.93
CA CYS A 14 3.69 19.34 17.23
C CYS A 14 2.71 18.67 16.26
N SER A 15 3.12 17.59 15.58
CA SER A 15 2.22 16.85 14.67
C SER A 15 1.15 16.07 15.42
N VAL A 16 1.50 15.40 16.52
CA VAL A 16 0.52 14.69 17.37
C VAL A 16 -0.43 15.69 18.04
N ALA A 17 0.06 16.82 18.54
CA ALA A 17 -0.76 17.90 19.06
C ALA A 17 -1.71 18.47 17.99
N LEU A 18 -1.19 18.75 16.78
CA LEU A 18 -1.99 19.23 15.66
C LEU A 18 -3.07 18.20 15.23
N THR A 19 -2.73 16.91 15.25
CA THR A 19 -3.71 15.82 15.01
C THR A 19 -4.79 15.83 16.08
N ALA A 20 -4.41 15.95 17.36
CA ALA A 20 -5.35 15.96 18.49
C ALA A 20 -6.27 17.20 18.47
N LEU A 21 -5.73 18.38 18.13
CA LEU A 21 -6.51 19.61 17.97
C LEU A 21 -7.46 19.52 16.77
N TYR A 22 -7.02 18.98 15.63
CA TYR A 22 -7.89 18.76 14.47
C TYR A 22 -9.01 17.74 14.77
N VAL A 23 -8.71 16.67 15.51
CA VAL A 23 -9.73 15.72 15.97
C VAL A 23 -10.69 16.38 16.97
N ALA A 24 -10.20 17.22 17.88
CA ALA A 24 -11.05 17.99 18.79
C ALA A 24 -11.99 18.95 18.05
N ASP A 25 -11.50 19.62 17.00
CA ASP A 25 -12.31 20.49 16.14
C ASP A 25 -13.35 19.71 15.33
N VAL A 26 -12.98 18.54 14.78
CA VAL A 26 -13.94 17.62 14.12
C VAL A 26 -15.00 17.10 15.11
N VAL A 27 -14.65 16.91 16.38
CA VAL A 27 -15.61 16.55 17.44
C VAL A 27 -16.52 17.73 17.79
N ARG A 28 -15.99 18.95 17.98
CA ARG A 28 -16.78 20.18 18.20
C ARG A 28 -17.78 20.42 17.06
N THR A 29 -17.31 20.32 15.82
CA THR A 29 -18.15 20.44 14.61
C THR A 29 -19.28 19.40 14.58
N LYS A 30 -19.06 18.18 15.08
CA LYS A 30 -20.10 17.15 15.19
C LYS A 30 -21.02 17.33 16.41
N GLN A 31 -20.54 17.98 17.47
CA GLN A 31 -21.29 18.25 18.70
C GLN A 31 -22.17 19.50 18.61
N LEU A 32 -21.91 20.42 17.68
CA LEU A 32 -22.83 21.51 17.38
C LEU A 32 -24.20 20.91 17.01
N GLU A 33 -25.24 21.30 17.74
CA GLU A 33 -26.59 20.80 17.52
C GLU A 33 -27.07 21.11 16.09
N SER A 34 -27.95 20.29 15.53
CA SER A 34 -28.61 20.63 14.26
C SER A 34 -29.89 21.38 14.59
N ALA A 35 -30.05 22.58 14.02
CA ALA A 35 -31.33 23.29 14.09
C ALA A 35 -32.39 22.69 13.15
N CYS A 36 -32.06 21.65 12.38
CA CYS A 36 -33.03 20.92 11.57
C CYS A 36 -33.97 20.06 12.43
N GLU A 37 -35.27 20.19 12.21
CA GLU A 37 -36.25 19.25 12.76
C GLU A 37 -36.18 17.87 12.10
N MET A 38 -36.70 16.86 12.80
CA MET A 38 -36.74 15.47 12.34
C MET A 38 -37.95 15.22 11.43
N THR A 39 -37.71 14.78 10.20
CA THR A 39 -38.80 14.35 9.30
C THR A 39 -39.42 13.01 9.75
N TRP A 40 -40.48 13.07 10.54
CA TRP A 40 -41.29 11.92 10.93
C TRP A 40 -42.10 11.35 9.74
N SER A 41 -42.09 10.03 9.58
CA SER A 41 -42.63 9.37 8.38
C SER A 41 -43.09 7.94 8.63
N TRP A 42 -44.06 7.48 7.84
CA TRP A 42 -44.61 6.12 7.87
C TRP A 42 -44.45 5.45 6.48
N PRO A 43 -43.20 5.20 6.04
CA PRO A 43 -42.93 4.65 4.71
C PRO A 43 -43.30 3.17 4.61
N VAL A 44 -44.00 2.81 3.54
CA VAL A 44 -44.21 1.44 3.08
C VAL A 44 -43.22 1.16 1.94
N TYR A 45 -42.42 0.10 2.08
CA TYR A 45 -41.40 -0.30 1.11
C TYR A 45 -41.80 -1.57 0.38
N SER A 46 -42.38 -1.42 -0.80
CA SER A 46 -42.81 -2.56 -1.62
C SER A 46 -41.72 -2.98 -2.60
N PRO A 47 -41.22 -4.22 -2.57
CA PRO A 47 -40.27 -4.71 -3.57
C PRO A 47 -40.95 -4.77 -4.95
N VAL A 48 -40.27 -4.27 -5.98
CA VAL A 48 -40.86 -4.15 -7.33
C VAL A 48 -40.86 -5.51 -8.04
N THR A 49 -42.02 -6.15 -8.07
CA THR A 49 -42.26 -7.50 -8.60
C THR A 49 -42.76 -7.56 -10.05
N TRP A 50 -42.71 -6.45 -10.80
CA TRP A 50 -43.22 -6.39 -12.17
C TRP A 50 -42.49 -7.36 -13.12
N ARG A 51 -43.17 -7.85 -14.17
CA ARG A 51 -42.54 -8.64 -15.24
C ARG A 51 -41.43 -7.90 -15.98
N SER A 52 -41.39 -6.57 -15.90
CA SER A 52 -40.37 -5.69 -16.45
C SER A 52 -39.17 -5.45 -15.52
N ALA A 53 -39.24 -5.82 -14.24
CA ALA A 53 -38.27 -5.47 -13.22
C ALA A 53 -36.87 -6.05 -13.50
N PRO A 54 -35.78 -5.37 -13.10
CA PRO A 54 -34.43 -5.82 -13.38
C PRO A 54 -34.09 -7.02 -12.49
N LYS A 55 -33.89 -8.20 -13.09
CA LYS A 55 -33.41 -9.39 -12.37
C LYS A 55 -31.92 -9.25 -12.10
N HIS A 56 -31.55 -8.89 -10.87
CA HIS A 56 -30.16 -8.83 -10.42
C HIS A 56 -29.99 -9.65 -9.13
N ALA A 57 -28.86 -10.36 -9.00
CA ALA A 57 -28.63 -11.27 -7.88
C ALA A 57 -28.26 -10.57 -6.55
N LYS A 58 -28.05 -9.26 -6.59
CA LYS A 58 -27.31 -8.47 -5.59
C LYS A 58 -27.94 -7.10 -5.26
N TYR A 59 -28.81 -6.58 -6.14
CA TYR A 59 -29.42 -5.25 -6.02
C TYR A 59 -30.93 -5.33 -6.23
N GLY A 60 -31.67 -4.45 -5.55
CA GLY A 60 -33.14 -4.41 -5.57
C GLY A 60 -33.70 -3.05 -6.02
N LEU A 61 -34.98 -3.05 -6.38
CA LEU A 61 -35.77 -1.86 -6.68
C LEU A 61 -37.03 -1.91 -5.80
N PHE A 62 -37.30 -0.84 -5.06
CA PHE A 62 -38.46 -0.69 -4.19
C PHE A 62 -39.33 0.49 -4.64
N ARG A 63 -40.65 0.39 -4.49
CA ARG A 63 -41.55 1.55 -4.41
C ARG A 63 -41.58 2.04 -2.96
N VAL A 64 -41.70 3.36 -2.79
CA VAL A 64 -41.86 4.00 -1.48
C VAL A 64 -43.17 4.77 -1.49
N ASP A 65 -44.12 4.34 -0.67
CA ASP A 65 -45.41 5.01 -0.44
C ASP A 65 -45.53 5.42 1.04
N MET A 66 -46.49 6.27 1.40
CA MET A 66 -46.80 6.60 2.80
C MET A 66 -48.09 5.91 3.26
N LYS A 67 -48.11 5.43 4.50
CA LYS A 67 -49.25 4.77 5.19
C LYS A 67 -49.69 3.43 4.57
N VAL A 68 -49.91 3.36 3.26
CA VAL A 68 -50.48 2.21 2.53
C VAL A 68 -49.78 2.05 1.17
N GLU A 69 -49.58 0.81 0.73
CA GLU A 69 -49.07 0.50 -0.62
C GLU A 69 -50.05 0.96 -1.72
N ARG A 70 -49.53 1.64 -2.75
CA ARG A 70 -50.28 2.00 -3.96
C ARG A 70 -49.95 1.02 -5.09
N GLN A 71 -50.96 0.51 -5.79
CA GLN A 71 -50.75 -0.38 -6.96
C GLN A 71 -50.71 0.38 -8.30
N ALA A 72 -51.45 1.49 -8.42
CA ALA A 72 -51.45 2.30 -9.63
C ALA A 72 -50.17 3.15 -9.74
N LEU A 73 -49.71 3.37 -10.96
CA LEU A 73 -48.82 4.48 -11.32
C LEU A 73 -49.62 5.56 -12.06
N GLY A 74 -49.22 6.82 -11.87
CA GLY A 74 -49.93 8.01 -12.38
C GLY A 74 -49.40 9.36 -11.88
N GLY A 75 -48.31 9.37 -11.11
CA GLY A 75 -47.50 10.57 -10.84
C GLY A 75 -46.20 10.56 -11.64
N VAL A 76 -45.41 11.63 -11.49
CA VAL A 76 -44.04 11.72 -12.03
C VAL A 76 -43.15 10.70 -11.31
N PRO A 77 -42.41 9.85 -12.05
CA PRO A 77 -41.51 8.88 -11.45
C PRO A 77 -40.26 9.56 -10.90
N VAL A 78 -40.03 9.39 -9.59
CA VAL A 78 -38.82 9.82 -8.89
C VAL A 78 -38.05 8.59 -8.44
N LEU A 79 -36.73 8.58 -8.56
CA LEU A 79 -35.88 7.46 -8.16
C LEU A 79 -34.79 7.94 -7.20
N PHE A 80 -34.87 7.47 -5.96
CA PHE A 80 -33.85 7.68 -4.94
C PHE A 80 -32.66 6.72 -5.15
N VAL A 81 -31.45 7.26 -5.12
CA VAL A 81 -30.18 6.52 -5.31
C VAL A 81 -29.28 6.70 -4.08
N PRO A 82 -29.09 5.67 -3.24
CA PRO A 82 -28.30 5.78 -2.02
C PRO A 82 -26.80 5.86 -2.29
N GLY A 83 -26.06 6.32 -1.27
CA GLY A 83 -24.61 6.48 -1.29
C GLY A 83 -23.79 5.31 -0.75
N HIS A 84 -22.53 5.59 -0.40
CA HIS A 84 -21.63 4.65 0.26
C HIS A 84 -22.23 4.16 1.58
N MET A 85 -22.39 2.83 1.70
CA MET A 85 -23.06 2.15 2.82
C MET A 85 -24.50 2.65 3.07
N GLY A 86 -25.15 3.18 2.04
CA GLY A 86 -26.51 3.71 2.10
C GLY A 86 -27.58 2.64 1.84
N SER A 87 -28.66 2.73 2.62
CA SER A 87 -29.84 1.87 2.49
C SER A 87 -30.90 2.56 1.63
N TYR A 88 -31.67 1.80 0.84
CA TYR A 88 -32.85 2.33 0.11
C TYR A 88 -33.85 3.04 1.04
N LYS A 89 -33.85 2.68 2.33
CA LYS A 89 -34.68 3.28 3.39
C LYS A 89 -34.35 4.74 3.72
N GLN A 90 -33.25 5.27 3.19
CA GLN A 90 -32.91 6.69 3.28
C GLN A 90 -33.93 7.59 2.54
N ALA A 91 -34.68 7.03 1.58
CA ALA A 91 -35.73 7.73 0.83
C ALA A 91 -36.92 8.24 1.69
N ARG A 92 -37.12 7.73 2.92
CA ARG A 92 -38.33 7.97 3.74
C ARG A 92 -38.73 9.44 3.90
N SER A 93 -37.74 10.31 4.12
CA SER A 93 -37.97 11.70 4.51
C SER A 93 -38.35 12.53 3.28
N LEU A 94 -37.64 12.35 2.17
CA LEU A 94 -38.04 12.88 0.86
C LEU A 94 -39.46 12.39 0.50
N SER A 95 -39.73 11.10 0.68
CA SER A 95 -41.04 10.50 0.41
C SER A 95 -42.18 11.10 1.23
N ARG A 96 -41.88 11.60 2.44
CA ARG A 96 -42.85 12.25 3.32
C ARG A 96 -43.23 13.63 2.78
N HIS A 97 -42.23 14.44 2.43
CA HIS A 97 -42.44 15.81 1.91
C HIS A 97 -43.04 15.82 0.50
N LEU A 98 -42.65 14.87 -0.39
CA LEU A 98 -43.31 14.71 -1.69
C LEU A 98 -44.80 14.36 -1.55
N TRP A 99 -45.15 13.58 -0.52
CA TRP A 99 -46.55 13.25 -0.19
C TRP A 99 -47.31 14.44 0.41
N ASP A 100 -46.67 15.27 1.24
CA ASP A 100 -47.28 16.51 1.76
C ASP A 100 -47.54 17.56 0.67
N ALA A 101 -46.77 17.54 -0.42
CA ALA A 101 -46.99 18.42 -1.57
C ALA A 101 -48.20 17.98 -2.42
N ASP A 102 -48.29 16.69 -2.78
CA ASP A 102 -49.49 16.03 -3.34
C ASP A 102 -49.32 14.50 -3.17
N GLU A 103 -50.27 13.84 -2.47
CA GLU A 103 -50.29 12.40 -2.17
C GLU A 103 -50.21 11.48 -3.42
N THR A 104 -50.38 12.04 -4.61
CA THR A 104 -50.51 11.37 -5.91
C THR A 104 -49.58 11.90 -7.01
N LEU A 105 -48.99 13.10 -6.88
CA LEU A 105 -48.17 13.71 -7.94
C LEU A 105 -46.86 12.97 -8.17
N PHE A 106 -46.35 12.29 -7.14
CA PHE A 106 -45.09 11.56 -7.20
C PHE A 106 -45.25 10.06 -6.94
N ASP A 107 -44.60 9.29 -7.81
CA ASP A 107 -44.39 7.85 -7.66
C ASP A 107 -42.90 7.65 -7.35
N LEU A 108 -42.57 7.57 -6.06
CA LEU A 108 -41.20 7.43 -5.60
C LEU A 108 -40.75 5.97 -5.58
N PHE A 109 -39.55 5.75 -6.09
CA PHE A 109 -38.82 4.50 -6.06
C PHE A 109 -37.48 4.69 -5.33
N ALA A 110 -36.89 3.61 -4.85
CA ALA A 110 -35.55 3.61 -4.28
C ALA A 110 -34.75 2.38 -4.74
N LEU A 111 -33.48 2.59 -5.08
CA LEU A 111 -32.53 1.49 -5.36
C LEU A 111 -31.97 0.93 -4.06
N ASP A 112 -31.91 -0.39 -3.97
CA ASP A 112 -31.17 -1.11 -2.93
C ASP A 112 -29.85 -1.62 -3.50
N PHE A 113 -28.75 -1.00 -3.07
CA PHE A 113 -27.39 -1.42 -3.40
C PHE A 113 -26.77 -2.36 -2.34
N ASN A 114 -27.57 -2.95 -1.45
CA ASN A 114 -27.10 -3.83 -0.36
C ASN A 114 -26.01 -3.16 0.51
N GLU A 115 -26.17 -1.85 0.77
CA GLU A 115 -25.31 -1.07 1.68
C GLU A 115 -23.80 -1.20 1.36
N GLU A 116 -23.44 -1.28 0.08
CA GLU A 116 -22.06 -1.46 -0.34
C GLU A 116 -21.18 -0.22 -0.13
N PRO A 117 -19.86 -0.41 0.10
CA PRO A 117 -18.95 0.69 0.39
C PRO A 117 -18.48 1.40 -0.89
N THR A 118 -19.43 1.83 -1.73
CA THR A 118 -19.24 2.39 -3.09
C THR A 118 -18.10 3.42 -3.20
N GLY A 119 -17.90 4.26 -2.18
CA GLY A 119 -16.80 5.24 -2.14
C GLY A 119 -15.38 4.67 -2.11
N LEU A 120 -15.18 3.35 -1.99
CA LEU A 120 -13.86 2.72 -1.88
C LEU A 120 -13.33 2.12 -3.20
N SER A 121 -14.18 1.80 -4.18
CA SER A 121 -13.71 1.34 -5.50
C SER A 121 -14.68 1.71 -6.63
N GLY A 122 -14.12 2.01 -7.82
CA GLY A 122 -14.90 2.34 -9.02
C GLY A 122 -15.72 1.17 -9.56
N ASP A 123 -15.34 -0.07 -9.21
CA ASP A 123 -16.02 -1.31 -9.64
C ASP A 123 -17.47 -1.33 -9.12
N PHE A 124 -17.67 -0.95 -7.85
CA PHE A 124 -19.00 -0.78 -7.27
C PHE A 124 -19.82 0.27 -8.01
N VAL A 125 -19.22 1.43 -8.34
CA VAL A 125 -19.91 2.52 -9.04
C VAL A 125 -20.39 2.06 -10.42
N ALA A 126 -19.55 1.33 -11.16
CA ALA A 126 -19.90 0.82 -12.49
C ALA A 126 -21.05 -0.19 -12.46
N GLU A 127 -21.05 -1.12 -11.49
CA GLU A 127 -22.14 -2.10 -11.30
C GLU A 127 -23.46 -1.43 -10.90
N GLN A 128 -23.41 -0.50 -9.95
CA GLN A 128 -24.58 0.24 -9.45
C GLN A 128 -25.16 1.14 -10.55
N ALA A 129 -24.32 1.73 -11.39
CA ALA A 129 -24.71 2.54 -12.54
C ALA A 129 -25.37 1.71 -13.66
N ALA A 130 -24.85 0.50 -13.93
CA ALA A 130 -25.47 -0.42 -14.88
C ALA A 130 -26.88 -0.83 -14.42
N PHE A 131 -27.05 -1.15 -13.12
CA PHE A 131 -28.35 -1.50 -12.54
C PHE A 131 -29.33 -0.31 -12.47
N LEU A 132 -28.86 0.90 -12.18
CA LEU A 132 -29.66 2.13 -12.25
C LEU A 132 -30.29 2.33 -13.64
N ASN A 133 -29.51 2.17 -14.71
CA ASN A 133 -30.01 2.23 -16.09
C ASN A 133 -31.10 1.18 -16.37
N ASP A 134 -30.94 -0.04 -15.86
CA ASP A 134 -31.90 -1.12 -16.04
C ASP A 134 -33.18 -0.89 -15.20
N ALA A 135 -33.06 -0.34 -13.99
CA ALA A 135 -34.19 0.06 -13.14
C ALA A 135 -35.00 1.20 -13.77
N VAL A 136 -34.35 2.27 -14.24
CA VAL A 136 -35.00 3.38 -14.98
C VAL A 136 -35.74 2.85 -16.22
N ARG A 137 -35.13 1.94 -16.98
CA ARG A 137 -35.79 1.29 -18.13
C ARG A 137 -37.00 0.46 -17.72
N SER A 138 -36.97 -0.16 -16.53
CA SER A 138 -38.04 -0.99 -16.00
C SER A 138 -39.25 -0.17 -15.53
N ILE A 139 -39.01 0.96 -14.87
CA ILE A 139 -40.01 1.97 -14.48
C ILE A 139 -40.73 2.49 -15.73
N LEU A 140 -39.98 3.04 -16.70
CA LEU A 140 -40.56 3.61 -17.92
C LEU A 140 -41.32 2.58 -18.78
N ARG A 141 -40.93 1.30 -18.72
CA ARG A 141 -41.69 0.19 -19.33
C ARG A 141 -43.01 -0.09 -18.62
N GLU A 142 -43.04 -0.02 -17.30
CA GLU A 142 -44.26 -0.27 -16.51
C GLU A 142 -45.31 0.82 -16.71
N TYR A 143 -44.94 2.11 -16.75
CA TYR A 143 -45.85 3.19 -17.14
C TYR A 143 -46.46 2.95 -18.53
N LYS A 144 -45.61 2.61 -19.51
CA LYS A 144 -46.06 2.28 -20.88
C LYS A 144 -46.95 1.02 -20.92
N ARG A 145 -46.84 0.10 -19.95
CA ARG A 145 -47.75 -1.05 -19.76
C ARG A 145 -49.08 -0.63 -19.13
N GLN A 146 -49.06 0.13 -18.04
CA GLN A 146 -50.28 0.54 -17.33
C GLN A 146 -51.13 1.48 -18.18
N SER A 147 -50.53 2.44 -18.89
CA SER A 147 -51.28 3.34 -19.79
C SER A 147 -51.98 2.56 -20.91
N LYS A 148 -51.29 1.62 -21.59
CA LYS A 148 -51.91 0.72 -22.58
C LYS A 148 -53.05 -0.13 -22.01
N SER A 149 -52.99 -0.50 -20.73
CA SER A 149 -54.06 -1.24 -20.05
C SER A 149 -55.26 -0.36 -19.65
N LYS A 150 -55.03 0.92 -19.32
CA LYS A 150 -56.08 1.90 -18.94
C LYS A 150 -56.74 2.57 -20.15
N SER A 151 -56.01 2.72 -21.26
CA SER A 151 -56.50 3.27 -22.53
C SER A 151 -57.74 2.53 -23.07
N LYS A 152 -57.86 1.21 -22.81
CA LYS A 152 -59.07 0.42 -23.12
C LYS A 152 -60.31 0.73 -22.24
N LYS A 153 -60.24 1.69 -21.32
CA LYS A 153 -61.30 2.04 -20.35
C LYS A 153 -61.43 3.56 -20.10
N ASN A 154 -61.12 4.41 -21.09
CA ASN A 154 -61.26 5.87 -21.03
C ASN A 154 -60.66 6.55 -19.78
N LYS A 155 -59.33 6.55 -19.68
CA LYS A 155 -58.61 7.65 -18.99
C LYS A 155 -57.25 7.90 -19.63
N GLN A 156 -56.95 9.17 -19.89
CA GLN A 156 -55.72 9.63 -20.53
C GLN A 156 -54.57 9.60 -19.50
N LEU A 157 -53.98 8.42 -19.29
CA LEU A 157 -52.79 8.28 -18.45
C LEU A 157 -51.55 8.65 -19.26
N VAL A 158 -51.04 9.86 -19.03
CA VAL A 158 -49.81 10.37 -19.66
C VAL A 158 -48.62 9.44 -19.35
N ILE A 159 -47.65 9.41 -20.26
CA ILE A 159 -46.59 8.42 -20.28
C ILE A 159 -45.23 9.13 -20.16
N PRO A 160 -44.64 9.20 -18.94
CA PRO A 160 -43.35 9.85 -18.77
C PRO A 160 -42.28 9.15 -19.60
N ASP A 161 -41.42 9.94 -20.24
CA ASP A 161 -40.25 9.44 -20.98
C ASP A 161 -38.93 9.53 -20.20
N SER A 162 -38.91 10.23 -19.07
CA SER A 162 -37.78 10.33 -18.14
C SER A 162 -38.17 10.09 -16.69
N VAL A 163 -37.20 9.73 -15.86
CA VAL A 163 -37.28 9.61 -14.41
C VAL A 163 -36.47 10.75 -13.78
N VAL A 164 -37.01 11.36 -12.71
CA VAL A 164 -36.28 12.32 -11.87
C VAL A 164 -35.40 11.52 -10.92
N VAL A 165 -34.11 11.88 -10.79
CA VAL A 165 -33.20 11.22 -9.85
C VAL A 165 -32.98 12.11 -8.63
N VAL A 166 -33.08 11.54 -7.43
CA VAL A 166 -32.59 12.18 -6.20
C VAL A 166 -31.52 11.28 -5.60
N ALA A 167 -30.28 11.77 -5.58
CA ALA A 167 -29.11 10.95 -5.30
C ALA A 167 -28.34 11.49 -4.10
N HIS A 168 -27.90 10.59 -3.22
CA HIS A 168 -27.11 10.95 -2.03
C HIS A 168 -25.66 10.47 -2.16
N SER A 169 -24.70 11.33 -1.80
CA SER A 169 -23.29 10.96 -1.69
C SER A 169 -22.78 10.26 -2.99
N MET A 170 -22.16 9.09 -2.89
CA MET A 170 -21.72 8.33 -4.05
C MET A 170 -22.84 7.95 -5.05
N GLY A 171 -24.11 7.99 -4.64
CA GLY A 171 -25.26 7.73 -5.52
C GLY A 171 -25.36 8.73 -6.68
N GLY A 172 -24.89 9.98 -6.50
CA GLY A 172 -24.85 10.95 -7.60
C GLY A 172 -23.71 10.69 -8.59
N ILE A 173 -22.62 10.08 -8.13
CA ILE A 173 -21.53 9.58 -8.97
C ILE A 173 -22.00 8.35 -9.76
N VAL A 174 -22.76 7.46 -9.13
CA VAL A 174 -23.48 6.36 -9.79
C VAL A 174 -24.42 6.89 -10.87
N ALA A 175 -25.21 7.94 -10.58
CA ALA A 175 -26.11 8.57 -11.55
C ALA A 175 -25.37 9.16 -12.76
N ARG A 176 -24.34 10.00 -12.53
CA ARG A 176 -23.54 10.56 -13.64
C ARG A 176 -22.79 9.49 -14.41
N THR A 177 -22.35 8.41 -13.76
CA THR A 177 -21.71 7.26 -14.42
C THR A 177 -22.68 6.53 -15.34
N ALA A 178 -23.94 6.35 -14.91
CA ALA A 178 -24.96 5.62 -15.67
C ALA A 178 -25.21 6.25 -17.05
N GLU A 179 -25.23 7.59 -17.15
CA GLU A 179 -25.34 8.33 -18.41
C GLU A 179 -24.20 8.03 -19.41
N LEU A 180 -23.03 7.59 -18.91
CA LEU A 180 -21.85 7.29 -19.73
C LEU A 180 -21.79 5.83 -20.20
N LEU A 181 -22.65 4.94 -19.68
CA LEU A 181 -22.66 3.51 -19.97
C LEU A 181 -23.46 3.14 -21.24
N PRO A 182 -23.10 2.07 -21.96
CA PRO A 182 -23.80 1.65 -23.18
C PRO A 182 -25.28 1.28 -23.00
N ASN A 183 -25.73 0.95 -21.78
CA ASN A 183 -27.12 0.59 -21.51
C ASN A 183 -28.03 1.79 -21.15
N TYR A 184 -27.51 3.04 -21.19
CA TYR A 184 -28.30 4.25 -20.97
C TYR A 184 -29.34 4.47 -22.07
N LYS A 185 -30.60 4.73 -21.70
CA LYS A 185 -31.60 5.29 -22.63
C LYS A 185 -31.39 6.80 -22.65
N ARG A 186 -30.98 7.38 -23.77
CA ARG A 186 -30.89 8.86 -23.91
C ARG A 186 -32.17 9.55 -23.45
N ARG A 187 -32.02 10.68 -22.74
CA ARG A 187 -33.10 11.44 -22.08
C ARG A 187 -33.97 10.63 -21.11
N SER A 188 -33.53 9.46 -20.60
CA SER A 188 -34.28 8.76 -19.54
C SER A 188 -34.05 9.32 -18.14
N ILE A 189 -33.00 10.11 -17.97
CA ILE A 189 -32.77 11.00 -16.83
C ILE A 189 -32.72 12.42 -17.41
N GLN A 190 -33.38 13.39 -16.77
CA GLN A 190 -33.45 14.79 -17.25
C GLN A 190 -33.38 15.84 -16.11
N HIS A 191 -33.44 15.40 -14.85
CA HIS A 191 -33.26 16.23 -13.68
C HIS A 191 -32.68 15.38 -12.54
N VAL A 192 -31.61 15.86 -11.91
CA VAL A 192 -30.84 15.17 -10.87
C VAL A 192 -30.67 16.12 -9.68
N VAL A 193 -31.31 15.82 -8.56
CA VAL A 193 -31.05 16.47 -7.27
C VAL A 193 -29.98 15.65 -6.54
N ALA A 194 -28.93 16.31 -6.06
CA ALA A 194 -27.71 15.69 -5.60
C ALA A 194 -27.34 16.17 -4.18
N LEU A 195 -27.53 15.31 -3.18
CA LEU A 195 -27.36 15.64 -1.77
C LEU A 195 -25.97 15.16 -1.29
N GLY A 196 -25.04 16.09 -1.03
CA GLY A 196 -23.70 15.79 -0.53
C GLY A 196 -22.84 14.96 -1.51
N VAL A 197 -23.05 15.12 -2.82
CA VAL A 197 -22.38 14.30 -3.86
C VAL A 197 -20.99 14.86 -4.17
N PRO A 198 -19.90 14.08 -4.04
CA PRO A 198 -18.53 14.56 -4.28
C PRO A 198 -18.16 14.57 -5.77
N TYR A 199 -18.81 15.41 -6.57
CA TYR A 199 -18.65 15.43 -8.04
C TYR A 199 -17.25 15.83 -8.54
N GLU A 200 -16.55 16.75 -7.87
CA GLU A 200 -15.29 17.31 -8.37
C GLU A 200 -14.13 16.31 -8.29
N ALA A 201 -14.01 15.59 -7.17
CA ALA A 201 -12.98 14.55 -6.95
C ALA A 201 -13.43 13.55 -5.85
N PRO A 202 -12.95 12.30 -5.86
CA PRO A 202 -13.37 11.27 -4.91
C PRO A 202 -12.80 11.51 -3.50
N SER A 203 -13.63 11.36 -2.47
CA SER A 203 -13.21 11.44 -1.05
C SER A 203 -12.14 10.41 -0.66
N PHE A 204 -12.03 9.30 -1.40
CA PHE A 204 -11.01 8.27 -1.22
C PHE A 204 -10.23 8.02 -2.52
N PRO A 205 -9.18 8.80 -2.81
CA PRO A 205 -8.52 8.82 -4.13
C PRO A 205 -7.51 7.68 -4.37
N PHE A 206 -7.55 6.59 -3.59
CA PHE A 206 -6.56 5.52 -3.64
C PHE A 206 -6.91 4.34 -4.56
N ASP A 207 -8.13 4.23 -5.08
CA ASP A 207 -8.49 3.24 -6.10
C ASP A 207 -8.30 3.79 -7.52
N ALA A 208 -7.74 2.98 -8.42
CA ALA A 208 -7.42 3.40 -9.79
C ALA A 208 -8.67 3.56 -10.67
N GLU A 209 -9.63 2.62 -10.57
CA GLU A 209 -10.87 2.70 -11.37
C GLU A 209 -11.76 3.87 -10.95
N MET A 210 -11.81 4.18 -9.66
CA MET A 210 -12.45 5.40 -9.15
C MET A 210 -11.86 6.66 -9.78
N ASN A 211 -10.53 6.80 -9.84
CA ASN A 211 -9.90 7.96 -10.49
C ASN A 211 -10.20 7.98 -12.00
N ALA A 212 -10.09 6.84 -12.69
CA ALA A 212 -10.41 6.74 -14.11
C ALA A 212 -11.90 7.04 -14.41
N LEU A 213 -12.81 6.76 -13.47
CA LEU A 213 -14.23 7.10 -13.57
C LEU A 213 -14.44 8.62 -13.50
N TYR A 214 -13.78 9.32 -12.57
CA TYR A 214 -13.84 10.78 -12.51
C TYR A 214 -13.22 11.45 -13.74
N GLU A 215 -12.08 10.96 -14.24
CA GLU A 215 -11.49 11.44 -15.51
C GLU A 215 -12.46 11.22 -16.70
N ARG A 216 -13.18 10.09 -16.74
CA ARG A 216 -14.25 9.80 -17.73
C ARG A 216 -15.48 10.70 -17.59
N MET A 217 -15.83 11.17 -16.40
CA MET A 217 -16.92 12.13 -16.16
C MET A 217 -16.53 13.52 -16.66
N GLN A 218 -15.39 14.04 -16.22
CA GLN A 218 -14.89 15.37 -16.55
C GLN A 218 -14.69 15.54 -18.07
N THR A 219 -14.06 14.56 -18.73
CA THR A 219 -13.85 14.57 -20.20
C THR A 219 -15.13 14.48 -21.03
N LYS A 220 -16.26 14.08 -20.44
CA LYS A 220 -17.57 13.99 -21.10
C LYS A 220 -18.58 15.05 -20.64
N LYS A 221 -18.15 16.05 -19.86
CA LYS A 221 -18.97 17.18 -19.39
C LYS A 221 -19.89 17.74 -20.49
N THR A 222 -19.34 17.98 -21.67
CA THR A 222 -19.99 18.67 -22.80
C THR A 222 -20.81 17.76 -23.73
N ARG A 223 -21.10 16.51 -23.34
CA ARG A 223 -22.13 15.74 -24.04
C ARG A 223 -23.49 16.39 -23.79
N ASN A 224 -24.08 16.88 -24.88
CA ASN A 224 -25.26 17.73 -24.91
C ASN A 224 -26.55 16.94 -24.62
N ASP A 225 -26.67 16.44 -23.39
CA ASP A 225 -27.89 15.86 -22.84
C ASP A 225 -28.63 16.94 -22.01
N ASP A 226 -29.96 16.99 -22.11
CA ASP A 226 -30.81 18.02 -21.49
C ASP A 226 -30.99 17.87 -19.96
N VAL A 227 -29.99 17.32 -19.28
CA VAL A 227 -30.04 17.02 -17.84
C VAL A 227 -29.76 18.29 -17.02
N VAL A 228 -30.61 18.53 -16.03
CA VAL A 228 -30.42 19.60 -15.05
C VAL A 228 -29.87 19.02 -13.76
N TYR A 229 -28.77 19.58 -13.26
CA TYR A 229 -28.07 19.15 -12.05
C TYR A 229 -28.23 20.17 -10.92
N VAL A 230 -28.79 19.74 -9.79
CA VAL A 230 -29.06 20.58 -8.61
C VAL A 230 -28.37 19.96 -7.40
N SER A 231 -27.20 20.47 -7.03
CA SER A 231 -26.41 19.94 -5.91
C SER A 231 -26.65 20.72 -4.62
N VAL A 232 -26.82 20.05 -3.49
CA VAL A 232 -26.87 20.66 -2.16
C VAL A 232 -25.75 20.11 -1.29
N ALA A 233 -24.92 21.01 -0.77
CA ALA A 233 -23.77 20.72 0.08
C ALA A 233 -24.13 20.89 1.56
N GLY A 234 -23.66 19.99 2.43
CA GLY A 234 -24.00 20.04 3.86
C GLY A 234 -23.34 21.20 4.64
N GLY A 235 -22.14 21.61 4.24
CA GLY A 235 -21.35 22.66 4.89
C GLY A 235 -20.16 22.13 5.67
N HIS A 236 -19.69 22.88 6.66
CA HIS A 236 -18.52 22.46 7.44
C HIS A 236 -18.82 21.22 8.30
N LYS A 237 -20.07 21.04 8.72
CA LYS A 237 -20.59 19.88 9.45
C LYS A 237 -20.54 18.56 8.67
N ASP A 238 -20.52 18.59 7.34
CA ASP A 238 -20.25 17.38 6.55
C ASP A 238 -18.75 17.01 6.63
N THR A 239 -18.49 15.91 7.33
CA THR A 239 -17.14 15.40 7.60
C THR A 239 -16.82 14.12 6.81
N LEU A 240 -17.74 13.66 5.95
CA LEU A 240 -17.54 12.51 5.05
C LEU A 240 -17.35 12.96 3.60
N VAL A 241 -18.14 13.95 3.15
CA VAL A 241 -17.93 14.65 1.89
C VAL A 241 -17.67 16.12 2.18
N GLN A 242 -16.52 16.60 1.71
CA GLN A 242 -16.14 17.99 1.94
C GLN A 242 -16.93 18.89 0.99
N THR A 243 -17.41 20.02 1.49
CA THR A 243 -18.25 20.98 0.74
C THR A 243 -17.67 21.31 -0.63
N SER A 244 -16.36 21.57 -0.71
CA SER A 244 -15.66 21.94 -1.95
C SER A 244 -15.58 20.82 -2.99
N LEU A 245 -15.88 19.57 -2.64
CA LEU A 245 -16.00 18.45 -3.57
C LEU A 245 -17.39 18.37 -4.24
N THR A 246 -18.40 19.06 -3.72
CA THR A 246 -19.77 19.01 -4.26
C THR A 246 -20.07 20.08 -5.31
N GLY A 247 -19.03 20.74 -5.82
CA GLY A 247 -19.11 21.60 -7.00
C GLY A 247 -19.64 20.82 -8.21
N VAL A 248 -20.34 21.52 -9.11
CA VAL A 248 -21.00 20.91 -10.29
C VAL A 248 -20.29 21.27 -11.60
N ASP A 249 -19.15 21.94 -11.51
CA ASP A 249 -18.43 22.53 -12.64
C ASP A 249 -17.77 21.47 -13.54
N THR A 250 -17.44 20.33 -12.94
CA THR A 250 -17.00 19.10 -13.61
C THR A 250 -18.13 18.30 -14.25
N VAL A 251 -19.39 18.57 -13.92
CA VAL A 251 -20.55 17.75 -14.32
C VAL A 251 -21.23 18.28 -15.57
N ALA A 252 -21.63 19.55 -15.54
CA ALA A 252 -22.39 20.23 -16.60
C ALA A 252 -22.16 21.75 -16.54
N ASP A 253 -22.65 22.51 -17.51
CA ASP A 253 -22.41 23.96 -17.59
C ASP A 253 -23.38 24.79 -16.71
N PRO A 254 -23.07 26.05 -16.36
CA PRO A 254 -23.91 26.87 -15.46
C PRO A 254 -25.34 27.18 -15.94
N SER A 255 -25.63 26.90 -17.22
CA SER A 255 -26.97 26.91 -17.86
C SER A 255 -27.75 25.59 -17.72
N ARG A 256 -27.13 24.58 -17.10
CA ARG A 256 -27.69 23.25 -16.77
C ARG A 256 -27.45 22.86 -15.30
N ALA A 257 -26.53 23.50 -14.59
CA ALA A 257 -26.13 23.15 -13.24
C ALA A 257 -26.30 24.29 -12.22
N PHE A 258 -26.66 23.93 -11.00
CA PHE A 258 -26.67 24.80 -9.81
C PHE A 258 -26.13 24.03 -8.60
N VAL A 259 -25.48 24.75 -7.68
CA VAL A 259 -25.04 24.20 -6.39
C VAL A 259 -25.37 25.18 -5.26
N ALA A 260 -25.97 24.67 -4.20
CA ALA A 260 -26.36 25.41 -3.00
C ALA A 260 -25.65 24.86 -1.76
N LEU A 261 -25.10 25.73 -0.91
CA LEU A 261 -24.79 25.37 0.47
C LEU A 261 -26.07 25.37 1.32
N ALA A 262 -26.32 24.31 2.10
CA ALA A 262 -27.52 24.17 2.94
C ALA A 262 -27.71 25.32 3.95
N SER A 263 -26.65 25.72 4.67
CA SER A 263 -26.69 26.84 5.62
C SER A 263 -26.94 28.21 4.95
N ALA A 264 -26.82 28.30 3.62
CA ALA A 264 -27.12 29.49 2.83
C ALA A 264 -28.52 29.48 2.19
N ILE A 265 -29.25 28.37 2.25
CA ILE A 265 -30.66 28.30 1.81
C ILE A 265 -31.51 28.98 2.90
N PRO A 266 -32.28 30.06 2.60
CA PRO A 266 -32.92 30.87 3.64
C PRO A 266 -33.91 30.10 4.52
N ALA A 267 -34.63 29.14 3.93
CA ALA A 267 -35.59 28.30 4.62
C ALA A 267 -34.94 27.14 5.42
N VAL A 268 -33.62 26.95 5.34
CA VAL A 268 -32.85 25.92 6.07
C VAL A 268 -31.94 26.54 7.12
N HIS A 269 -31.17 27.57 6.75
CA HIS A 269 -30.36 28.44 7.62
C HIS A 269 -29.45 27.69 8.65
N THR A 270 -29.11 26.43 8.41
CA THR A 270 -28.33 25.61 9.34
C THR A 270 -27.38 24.66 8.60
N PRO A 271 -26.16 24.41 9.10
CA PRO A 271 -25.26 23.44 8.51
C PRO A 271 -25.69 22.01 8.85
N VAL A 272 -25.68 21.14 7.85
CA VAL A 272 -26.14 19.75 7.97
C VAL A 272 -24.98 18.77 7.78
N ASP A 273 -24.91 17.75 8.63
CA ASP A 273 -23.97 16.65 8.42
C ASP A 273 -24.40 15.74 7.25
N HIS A 274 -23.52 14.81 6.88
CA HIS A 274 -23.70 13.93 5.73
C HIS A 274 -24.99 13.10 5.76
N PHE A 275 -25.49 12.75 6.95
CA PHE A 275 -26.73 11.99 7.12
C PHE A 275 -27.93 12.91 7.35
N CYS A 276 -27.73 14.09 7.95
CA CYS A 276 -28.76 15.13 8.10
C CYS A 276 -29.33 15.61 6.76
N LEU A 277 -28.51 15.59 5.69
CA LEU A 277 -28.97 15.70 4.28
C LEU A 277 -30.14 14.77 3.91
N LEU A 278 -30.40 13.69 4.65
CA LEU A 278 -31.43 12.67 4.40
C LEU A 278 -32.60 12.70 5.39
N TRP A 279 -32.63 13.63 6.35
CA TRP A 279 -33.75 13.71 7.32
C TRP A 279 -34.11 15.11 7.83
N CYS A 280 -33.27 16.12 7.61
CA CYS A 280 -33.55 17.53 7.92
C CYS A 280 -34.90 17.94 7.29
N HIS A 281 -35.86 18.35 8.12
CA HIS A 281 -37.21 18.72 7.71
C HIS A 281 -37.19 19.85 6.67
N GLU A 282 -36.48 20.91 7.00
CA GLU A 282 -36.38 22.17 6.29
C GLU A 282 -35.81 21.96 4.89
N LEU A 283 -34.68 21.23 4.82
CA LEU A 283 -34.01 20.94 3.56
C LEU A 283 -34.86 20.06 2.65
N LEU A 284 -35.45 18.99 3.18
CA LEU A 284 -36.19 18.04 2.36
C LEU A 284 -37.58 18.57 1.96
N LYS A 285 -38.16 19.46 2.76
CA LYS A 285 -39.31 20.28 2.36
C LYS A 285 -38.96 21.16 1.16
N VAL A 286 -37.89 21.95 1.24
CA VAL A 286 -37.43 22.82 0.13
C VAL A 286 -37.11 22.00 -1.13
N VAL A 287 -36.51 20.82 -0.99
CA VAL A 287 -36.27 19.90 -2.13
C VAL A 287 -37.58 19.39 -2.73
N ALA A 288 -38.56 19.00 -1.92
CA ALA A 288 -39.87 18.54 -2.41
C ALA A 288 -40.68 19.67 -3.07
N GLU A 289 -40.67 20.88 -2.49
CA GLU A 289 -41.31 22.08 -3.06
C GLU A 289 -40.67 22.47 -4.40
N SER A 290 -39.33 22.40 -4.50
CA SER A 290 -38.60 22.63 -5.76
C SER A 290 -38.91 21.56 -6.81
N LEU A 291 -39.16 20.31 -6.41
CA LEU A 291 -39.58 19.25 -7.33
C LEU A 291 -41.04 19.40 -7.75
N TYR A 292 -41.93 19.80 -6.85
CA TYR A 292 -43.34 20.10 -7.14
C TYR A 292 -43.46 21.21 -8.19
N LYS A 293 -42.73 22.33 -8.01
CA LYS A 293 -42.66 23.43 -8.99
C LYS A 293 -42.04 23.05 -10.34
N ALA A 294 -41.26 21.96 -10.40
CA ALA A 294 -40.65 21.48 -11.64
C ALA A 294 -41.57 20.54 -12.45
N VAL A 295 -42.81 20.34 -12.02
CA VAL A 295 -43.82 19.48 -12.65
C VAL A 295 -44.98 20.32 -13.17
N ASP A 296 -45.41 20.04 -14.39
CA ASP A 296 -46.67 20.52 -14.95
C ASP A 296 -47.82 19.74 -14.31
N LEU A 297 -48.73 20.44 -13.63
CA LEU A 297 -49.82 19.85 -12.87
C LEU A 297 -50.99 19.34 -13.75
N GLU A 298 -51.13 19.86 -14.97
CA GLU A 298 -52.16 19.43 -15.92
C GLU A 298 -51.74 18.14 -16.64
N THR A 299 -50.53 18.10 -17.19
CA THR A 299 -50.00 16.90 -17.87
C THR A 299 -49.45 15.86 -16.90
N ARG A 300 -49.08 16.27 -15.68
CA ARG A 300 -48.38 15.46 -14.66
C ARG A 300 -47.04 14.93 -15.17
N GLU A 301 -46.34 15.76 -15.95
CA GLU A 301 -44.99 15.50 -16.45
C GLU A 301 -43.97 16.49 -15.88
N LEU A 302 -42.71 16.06 -15.85
CA LEU A 302 -41.57 16.93 -15.58
C LEU A 302 -41.48 18.02 -16.67
N VAL A 303 -41.48 19.31 -16.28
CA VAL A 303 -41.43 20.46 -17.21
C VAL A 303 -40.34 20.28 -18.25
N SER A 304 -40.69 20.38 -19.54
CA SER A 304 -39.83 19.93 -20.66
C SER A 304 -38.56 20.78 -20.86
N ASP A 305 -38.63 22.10 -20.66
CA ASP A 305 -37.45 22.98 -20.80
C ASP A 305 -36.50 22.87 -19.58
N PRO A 306 -35.26 22.37 -19.76
CA PRO A 306 -34.24 22.38 -18.72
C PRO A 306 -33.91 23.79 -18.17
N SER A 307 -34.12 24.84 -18.95
CA SER A 307 -33.86 26.23 -18.52
C SER A 307 -34.86 26.65 -17.44
N VAL A 308 -36.15 26.33 -17.62
CA VAL A 308 -37.20 26.52 -16.61
C VAL A 308 -36.96 25.62 -15.39
N ARG A 309 -36.62 24.33 -15.57
CA ARG A 309 -36.28 23.43 -14.44
C ARG A 309 -35.12 23.97 -13.59
N LEU A 310 -34.12 24.60 -14.21
CA LEU A 310 -33.00 25.20 -13.52
C LEU A 310 -33.36 26.55 -12.86
N ALA A 311 -34.30 27.31 -13.43
CA ALA A 311 -34.82 28.53 -12.81
C ALA A 311 -35.58 28.21 -11.52
N VAL A 312 -36.52 27.24 -11.58
CA VAL A 312 -37.25 26.71 -10.41
C VAL A 312 -36.28 26.23 -9.32
N ALA A 313 -35.27 25.44 -9.69
CA ALA A 313 -34.25 24.96 -8.75
C ALA A 313 -33.38 26.07 -8.13
N LYS A 314 -33.36 27.27 -8.71
CA LYS A 314 -32.66 28.46 -8.18
C LYS A 314 -33.54 29.32 -7.27
N GLU A 315 -34.86 29.16 -7.28
CA GLU A 315 -35.77 29.88 -6.37
C GLU A 315 -35.51 29.59 -4.89
N ILE A 316 -34.86 28.46 -4.56
CA ILE A 316 -34.44 28.11 -3.20
C ILE A 316 -33.34 29.04 -2.64
N ALA A 317 -32.80 29.95 -3.46
CA ALA A 317 -31.61 30.74 -3.18
C ALA A 317 -31.81 32.22 -3.55
N LEU A 318 -31.72 33.12 -2.55
CA LEU A 318 -31.83 34.57 -2.78
C LEU A 318 -30.65 35.14 -3.59
N ASN A 319 -29.45 34.57 -3.45
CA ASN A 319 -28.22 35.07 -4.09
C ASN A 319 -27.45 33.93 -4.78
N VAL A 320 -28.07 33.33 -5.81
CA VAL A 320 -27.58 32.17 -6.60
C VAL A 320 -26.07 32.19 -6.90
N SER A 321 -25.49 33.35 -7.23
CA SER A 321 -24.06 33.51 -7.53
C SER A 321 -23.14 33.26 -6.34
N LEU A 322 -23.56 33.58 -5.12
CA LEU A 322 -22.74 33.48 -3.90
C LEU A 322 -22.64 32.05 -3.36
N HIS A 323 -23.66 31.20 -3.57
CA HIS A 323 -23.62 29.80 -3.11
C HIS A 323 -22.41 29.04 -3.67
N ARG A 324 -21.97 29.37 -4.89
CA ARG A 324 -20.77 28.80 -5.50
C ARG A 324 -19.48 29.13 -4.72
N SER A 325 -19.36 30.33 -4.17
CA SER A 325 -18.25 30.68 -3.25
C SER A 325 -18.41 29.91 -1.94
N TYR A 326 -19.58 29.96 -1.30
CA TYR A 326 -19.82 29.30 -0.01
C TYR A 326 -19.56 27.79 -0.03
N VAL A 327 -19.77 27.14 -1.19
CA VAL A 327 -19.42 25.73 -1.42
C VAL A 327 -17.90 25.51 -1.53
N GLN A 328 -17.18 26.41 -2.21
CA GLN A 328 -15.70 26.36 -2.33
C GLN A 328 -15.00 26.70 -1.01
N ASP A 329 -15.46 27.74 -0.30
CA ASP A 329 -14.99 28.15 1.03
C ASP A 329 -15.35 27.09 2.09
N GLY A 330 -16.55 26.52 1.95
CA GLY A 330 -17.05 25.35 2.65
C GLY A 330 -17.97 25.61 3.84
N TYR A 331 -18.39 26.86 4.03
CA TYR A 331 -19.23 27.39 5.10
C TYR A 331 -19.95 28.67 4.63
N TYR A 332 -21.05 29.05 5.28
CA TYR A 332 -21.72 30.34 5.09
C TYR A 332 -21.04 31.44 5.95
N PRO A 333 -21.00 32.72 5.55
CA PRO A 333 -20.44 33.78 6.39
C PRO A 333 -21.06 33.82 7.79
N GLY A 334 -20.23 33.88 8.82
CA GLY A 334 -20.63 33.78 10.23
C GLY A 334 -20.74 32.35 10.77
N GLU A 335 -21.05 31.34 9.94
CA GLU A 335 -21.15 29.92 10.35
C GLU A 335 -19.84 29.43 10.99
N TYR A 336 -18.68 29.79 10.41
CA TYR A 336 -17.37 29.33 10.90
C TYR A 336 -17.12 29.68 12.37
N ALA A 337 -17.63 30.83 12.84
CA ALA A 337 -17.43 31.27 14.23
C ALA A 337 -18.23 30.42 15.24
N GLN A 338 -19.37 29.84 14.82
CA GLN A 338 -20.27 29.07 15.70
C GLN A 338 -19.65 27.75 16.17
N TYR A 339 -18.76 27.15 15.38
CA TYR A 339 -18.08 25.90 15.73
C TYR A 339 -17.02 26.05 16.84
N ALA A 340 -16.65 27.28 17.21
CA ALA A 340 -15.65 27.58 18.23
C ALA A 340 -14.35 26.75 18.10
N MET A 341 -13.85 26.59 16.87
CA MET A 341 -12.67 25.76 16.57
C MET A 341 -11.38 26.33 17.17
N ILE A 342 -10.51 25.44 17.62
CA ILE A 342 -9.22 25.74 18.24
C ILE A 342 -8.17 26.08 17.17
N LEU A 343 -8.21 25.41 16.02
CA LEU A 343 -7.26 25.64 14.93
C LEU A 343 -7.64 26.87 14.08
N PRO A 344 -6.65 27.68 13.66
CA PRO A 344 -6.86 28.75 12.68
C PRO A 344 -7.45 28.20 11.38
N GLN A 345 -8.42 28.92 10.81
CA GLN A 345 -9.23 28.49 9.67
C GLN A 345 -8.44 27.91 8.49
N PHE A 346 -7.32 28.53 8.09
CA PHE A 346 -6.51 28.01 6.98
C PHE A 346 -5.92 26.63 7.29
N LEU A 347 -5.60 26.34 8.57
CA LEU A 347 -4.98 25.10 9.02
C LEU A 347 -6.03 23.99 9.16
N THR A 348 -7.22 24.31 9.67
CA THR A 348 -8.40 23.42 9.62
C THR A 348 -8.74 23.04 8.19
N ASN A 349 -8.82 24.02 7.29
CA ASN A 349 -9.12 23.79 5.87
C ASN A 349 -8.00 23.02 5.16
N LEU A 350 -6.73 23.26 5.49
CA LEU A 350 -5.60 22.50 4.96
C LEU A 350 -5.64 21.02 5.40
N LEU A 351 -5.86 20.77 6.70
CA LEU A 351 -5.93 19.41 7.23
C LEU A 351 -7.17 18.66 6.72
N ARG A 352 -8.34 19.31 6.65
CA ARG A 352 -9.55 18.75 6.00
C ARG A 352 -9.25 18.41 4.55
N THR A 353 -8.87 19.38 3.72
CA THR A 353 -8.78 19.21 2.25
C THR A 353 -7.58 18.41 1.76
N ARG A 354 -6.49 18.28 2.53
CA ARG A 354 -5.25 17.63 2.08
C ARG A 354 -4.77 16.48 2.96
N PHE A 355 -5.63 15.93 3.84
CA PHE A 355 -5.27 14.77 4.67
C PHE A 355 -4.69 13.59 3.85
N MET A 356 -5.35 13.21 2.76
CA MET A 356 -4.89 12.10 1.91
C MET A 356 -3.56 12.41 1.20
N THR A 357 -3.26 13.69 0.94
CA THR A 357 -1.97 14.14 0.38
C THR A 357 -0.81 13.92 1.36
N MET A 358 -1.05 13.98 2.67
CA MET A 358 -0.03 13.65 3.67
C MET A 358 0.42 12.18 3.56
N ILE A 359 -0.51 11.24 3.34
CA ILE A 359 -0.20 9.80 3.17
C ILE A 359 0.71 9.58 1.95
N VAL A 360 0.42 10.28 0.84
CA VAL A 360 1.25 10.30 -0.38
C VAL A 360 2.67 10.80 -0.08
N ILE A 361 2.80 11.90 0.67
CA ILE A 361 4.10 12.47 1.07
C ILE A 361 4.86 11.50 1.98
N MET A 362 4.20 10.87 2.95
CA MET A 362 4.80 9.87 3.83
C MET A 362 5.33 8.65 3.07
N TYR A 363 4.59 8.17 2.06
CA TYR A 363 5.03 7.04 1.22
C TYR A 363 6.25 7.42 0.35
N ALA A 364 6.24 8.62 -0.25
CA ALA A 364 7.40 9.13 -0.98
C ALA A 364 8.64 9.29 -0.07
N LEU A 365 8.46 9.80 1.15
CA LEU A 365 9.51 9.88 2.18
C LEU A 365 10.05 8.49 2.57
N ALA A 366 9.18 7.50 2.79
CA ALA A 366 9.59 6.15 3.12
C ALA A 366 10.43 5.52 2.00
N LEU A 367 10.05 5.72 0.73
CA LEU A 367 10.84 5.29 -0.42
C LEU A 367 12.19 6.02 -0.52
N GLN A 368 12.25 7.35 -0.31
CA GLN A 368 13.52 8.10 -0.31
C GLN A 368 14.48 7.62 0.79
N ILE A 369 13.96 7.36 1.99
CA ILE A 369 14.78 6.88 3.12
C ILE A 369 15.28 5.46 2.86
N PHE A 370 14.42 4.57 2.33
CA PHE A 370 14.82 3.21 1.96
C PHE A 370 15.86 3.21 0.83
N TYR A 371 15.67 4.04 -0.21
CA TYR A 371 16.67 4.28 -1.26
C TYR A 371 18.04 4.63 -0.66
N ALA A 372 18.10 5.68 0.16
CA ALA A 372 19.37 6.17 0.72
C ALA A 372 20.00 5.16 1.70
N GLN A 373 19.20 4.37 2.43
CA GLN A 373 19.69 3.24 3.22
C GLN A 373 20.31 2.16 2.35
N VAL A 374 19.66 1.74 1.25
CA VAL A 374 20.21 0.75 0.31
C VAL A 374 21.49 1.28 -0.34
N ALA A 375 21.52 2.54 -0.76
CA ALA A 375 22.70 3.17 -1.36
C ALA A 375 23.88 3.27 -0.38
N GLN A 376 23.66 3.71 0.87
CA GLN A 376 24.74 3.77 1.86
C GLN A 376 25.15 2.37 2.35
N TRP A 377 24.24 1.39 2.34
CA TRP A 377 24.58 -0.01 2.62
C TRP A 377 25.50 -0.59 1.54
N GLN A 378 25.35 -0.18 0.28
CA GLN A 378 26.26 -0.52 -0.80
C GLN A 378 27.61 0.22 -0.67
N SER A 379 27.60 1.54 -0.44
CA SER A 379 28.85 2.33 -0.41
C SER A 379 29.75 2.02 0.78
N ARG A 380 29.18 1.57 1.92
CA ARG A 380 29.94 1.11 3.11
C ARG A 380 30.89 -0.08 2.84
N PHE A 381 30.78 -0.75 1.70
CA PHE A 381 31.70 -1.82 1.27
C PHE A 381 32.53 -1.45 0.03
N ASN A 382 32.63 -0.15 -0.26
CA ASN A 382 33.54 0.54 -1.20
C ASN A 382 33.68 -0.08 -2.60
N LEU A 383 32.75 0.28 -3.50
CA LEU A 383 32.81 0.02 -4.95
C LEU A 383 33.18 1.26 -5.78
N GLN A 384 33.84 2.24 -5.17
CA GLN A 384 34.49 3.35 -5.87
C GLN A 384 35.92 3.49 -5.34
N SER A 385 36.85 3.85 -6.23
CA SER A 385 38.28 3.59 -6.08
C SER A 385 39.06 4.56 -5.18
N THR A 386 38.40 5.50 -4.50
CA THR A 386 39.04 6.60 -3.76
C THR A 386 38.44 6.82 -2.37
N SER A 387 38.56 5.82 -1.49
CA SER A 387 38.33 5.87 -0.03
C SER A 387 39.51 6.43 0.79
N SER A 388 39.37 7.48 1.61
CA SER A 388 40.38 7.82 2.64
C SER A 388 40.23 6.89 3.86
N PRO A 389 41.31 6.48 4.57
CA PRO A 389 41.20 5.69 5.80
C PRO A 389 40.31 6.31 6.89
N GLN A 390 40.05 7.62 6.83
CA GLN A 390 39.18 8.33 7.75
C GLN A 390 37.68 8.01 7.57
N ASP A 391 37.23 7.61 6.37
CA ASP A 391 35.80 7.35 6.11
C ASP A 391 35.24 6.12 6.84
N LEU A 392 36.10 5.15 7.16
CA LEU A 392 35.74 3.95 7.92
C LEU A 392 35.31 4.27 9.37
N SER A 393 35.48 5.51 9.82
CA SER A 393 35.03 5.99 11.14
C SER A 393 33.59 6.53 11.18
N GLN A 394 32.80 6.46 10.11
CA GLN A 394 31.40 6.94 10.12
C GLN A 394 30.46 6.07 10.98
N ASP A 395 30.40 6.44 12.25
CA ASP A 395 29.54 5.90 13.31
C ASP A 395 28.11 5.57 12.86
N ASN A 396 27.78 4.27 12.94
CA ASN A 396 26.44 3.68 12.80
C ASN A 396 25.72 3.86 11.43
N PHE A 397 25.25 2.75 10.85
CA PHE A 397 24.32 2.78 9.72
C PHE A 397 23.03 3.55 10.08
N PRO A 398 22.52 4.47 9.27
CA PRO A 398 21.44 5.34 9.71
C PRO A 398 20.12 4.59 9.91
N SER A 399 19.42 4.93 10.99
CA SER A 399 18.05 4.48 11.24
C SER A 399 17.04 5.29 10.42
N PHE A 400 15.88 4.70 10.11
CA PHE A 400 14.72 5.42 9.58
C PHE A 400 14.44 6.73 10.34
N THR A 401 14.44 6.64 11.69
CA THR A 401 14.23 7.79 12.59
C THR A 401 15.33 8.84 12.59
N SER A 402 16.54 8.56 12.11
CA SER A 402 17.59 9.58 11.92
C SER A 402 17.54 10.19 10.52
N MET A 403 16.96 9.49 9.55
CA MET A 403 16.82 9.95 8.16
C MET A 403 15.56 10.78 7.93
N LEU A 404 14.54 10.63 8.77
CA LEU A 404 13.44 11.62 8.87
C LEU A 404 13.94 13.02 9.27
N HIS A 405 15.18 13.20 9.73
CA HIS A 405 15.68 14.52 10.12
C HIS A 405 15.88 15.37 8.85
N PRO A 406 15.29 16.59 8.73
CA PRO A 406 15.30 17.36 7.49
C PRO A 406 16.68 17.50 6.83
N ALA A 407 17.74 17.75 7.60
CA ALA A 407 19.11 17.87 7.10
C ALA A 407 19.69 16.62 6.41
N ALA A 408 19.03 15.45 6.46
CA ALA A 408 19.40 14.26 5.70
C ALA A 408 18.55 14.09 4.42
N HIS A 409 17.33 14.62 4.38
CA HIS A 409 16.39 14.48 3.26
C HIS A 409 15.69 15.82 2.95
N VAL A 410 16.39 16.69 2.20
CA VAL A 410 15.80 17.86 1.55
C VAL A 410 15.81 17.63 0.02
N PRO A 411 14.67 17.36 -0.63
CA PRO A 411 14.58 17.33 -2.09
C PRO A 411 15.04 18.66 -2.69
N ALA A 412 15.65 18.66 -3.88
CA ALA A 412 16.24 19.88 -4.47
C ALA A 412 15.24 21.06 -4.59
N PHE A 413 13.98 20.80 -4.93
CA PHE A 413 12.93 21.83 -4.97
C PHE A 413 12.61 22.42 -3.58
N VAL A 414 12.68 21.60 -2.52
CA VAL A 414 12.56 22.04 -1.13
C VAL A 414 13.83 22.79 -0.70
N LYS A 415 15.01 22.41 -1.20
CA LYS A 415 16.28 23.07 -0.86
C LYS A 415 16.31 24.53 -1.32
N ASN A 416 15.86 24.78 -2.55
CA ASN A 416 15.80 26.12 -3.15
C ASN A 416 14.70 27.01 -2.53
N SER A 417 13.70 26.42 -1.86
CA SER A 417 12.66 27.15 -1.12
C SER A 417 12.94 27.24 0.39
N MET A 418 13.73 26.33 0.97
CA MET A 418 14.22 26.42 2.35
C MET A 418 15.29 27.50 2.52
N THR A 419 16.12 27.77 1.52
CA THR A 419 16.96 28.99 1.51
C THR A 419 16.08 30.23 1.59
N LEU A 420 15.06 30.32 0.72
CA LEU A 420 14.14 31.46 0.66
C LEU A 420 13.33 31.65 1.96
N VAL A 421 12.96 30.56 2.64
CA VAL A 421 12.34 30.60 3.99
C VAL A 421 13.35 30.94 5.09
N SER A 422 14.61 30.49 4.99
CA SER A 422 15.69 30.88 5.90
C SER A 422 15.98 32.38 5.82
N ASP A 423 16.00 32.94 4.60
CA ASP A 423 16.24 34.36 4.36
C ASP A 423 15.05 35.21 4.83
N ALA A 424 13.81 34.72 4.69
CA ALA A 424 12.63 35.35 5.28
C ALA A 424 12.69 35.37 6.81
N LEU A 425 13.07 34.24 7.44
CA LEU A 425 13.26 34.13 8.89
C LEU A 425 14.36 35.04 9.45
N HIS A 426 15.28 35.52 8.62
CA HIS A 426 16.31 36.50 8.99
C HIS A 426 15.94 37.96 8.66
N GLY A 427 14.66 38.26 8.40
CA GLY A 427 14.14 39.63 8.42
C GLY A 427 13.54 40.17 7.12
N ARG A 428 13.01 39.31 6.23
CA ARG A 428 12.16 39.76 5.11
C ARG A 428 10.77 39.13 5.17
N SER A 429 9.76 39.93 4.84
CA SER A 429 8.36 39.62 5.14
C SER A 429 7.82 38.41 4.37
N PHE A 430 6.90 37.68 5.01
CA PHE A 430 6.34 36.40 4.54
C PHE A 430 5.42 36.51 3.29
N LEU A 431 5.36 37.68 2.64
CA LEU A 431 4.42 37.97 1.55
C LEU A 431 4.79 37.34 0.19
N GLY A 432 6.00 36.76 0.06
CA GLY A 432 6.51 36.29 -1.23
C GLY A 432 6.13 34.87 -1.66
N LEU A 433 5.58 34.02 -0.78
CA LEU A 433 5.22 32.63 -1.11
C LEU A 433 3.76 32.50 -1.57
N SER A 434 3.53 31.73 -2.63
CA SER A 434 2.18 31.35 -3.04
C SER A 434 1.51 30.46 -1.98
N LYS A 435 0.18 30.60 -1.82
CA LYS A 435 -0.62 29.82 -0.84
C LYS A 435 -0.38 28.30 -0.96
N THR A 436 -0.16 27.79 -2.18
CA THR A 436 0.15 26.38 -2.45
C THR A 436 1.54 25.97 -1.94
N THR A 437 2.56 26.82 -2.07
CA THR A 437 3.92 26.53 -1.57
C THR A 437 3.92 26.40 -0.05
N THR A 438 3.30 27.35 0.65
CA THR A 438 3.17 27.33 2.11
C THR A 438 2.40 26.11 2.61
N ALA A 439 1.29 25.75 1.94
CA ALA A 439 0.52 24.54 2.25
C ALA A 439 1.36 23.26 2.12
N VAL A 440 2.16 23.10 1.06
CA VAL A 440 3.03 21.93 0.85
C VAL A 440 4.12 21.84 1.92
N ILE A 441 4.73 22.97 2.31
CA ILE A 441 5.75 23.00 3.38
C ILE A 441 5.16 22.52 4.72
N ILE A 442 3.95 22.97 5.07
CA ILE A 442 3.28 22.56 6.31
C ILE A 442 2.94 21.06 6.27
N LEU A 443 2.35 20.57 5.17
CA LEU A 443 2.03 19.16 5.00
C LEU A 443 3.29 18.26 5.03
N TYR A 444 4.43 18.75 4.52
CA TYR A 444 5.72 18.04 4.58
C TYR A 444 6.26 17.95 6.02
N ALA A 445 6.25 19.07 6.77
CA ALA A 445 6.68 19.08 8.17
C ALA A 445 5.78 18.20 9.05
N TYR A 446 4.47 18.24 8.83
CA TYR A 446 3.47 17.38 9.48
C TYR A 446 3.65 15.91 9.14
N ALA A 447 3.87 15.57 7.85
CA ALA A 447 4.16 14.21 7.41
C ALA A 447 5.44 13.65 8.05
N LEU A 448 6.52 14.44 8.16
CA LEU A 448 7.76 14.03 8.84
C LEU A 448 7.54 13.74 10.33
N GLY A 449 6.87 14.66 11.04
CA GLY A 449 6.59 14.52 12.46
C GLY A 449 5.65 13.34 12.76
N LEU A 450 4.57 13.19 11.98
CA LEU A 450 3.64 12.08 12.14
C LEU A 450 4.27 10.73 11.76
N LEU A 451 5.10 10.66 10.71
CA LEU A 451 5.83 9.44 10.34
C LEU A 451 6.85 9.02 11.42
N TYR A 452 7.50 9.99 12.09
CA TYR A 452 8.31 9.72 13.28
C TYR A 452 7.44 9.19 14.44
N ALA A 453 6.31 9.86 14.73
CA ALA A 453 5.40 9.47 15.81
C ALA A 453 4.82 8.06 15.61
N ILE A 454 4.35 7.75 14.40
CA ILE A 454 3.86 6.42 14.00
C ILE A 454 4.97 5.38 14.12
N THR A 455 6.21 5.70 13.72
CA THR A 455 7.35 4.77 13.89
C THR A 455 7.59 4.46 15.37
N LYS A 456 7.47 5.44 16.26
CA LYS A 456 7.62 5.24 17.72
C LYS A 456 6.45 4.47 18.31
N LEU A 457 5.20 4.84 17.97
CA LEU A 457 3.99 4.14 18.40
C LEU A 457 4.03 2.67 17.95
N PHE A 458 4.35 2.40 16.68
CA PHE A 458 4.47 1.04 16.18
C PHE A 458 5.61 0.28 16.86
N SER A 459 6.73 0.93 17.19
CA SER A 459 7.80 0.29 17.99
C SER A 459 7.35 -0.12 19.40
N LEU A 460 6.37 0.57 19.99
CA LEU A 460 5.76 0.21 21.27
C LEU A 460 4.73 -0.92 21.10
N LEU A 461 3.83 -0.81 20.13
CA LEU A 461 2.86 -1.87 19.77
C LEU A 461 3.57 -3.18 19.41
N GLN A 462 4.69 -3.09 18.68
CA GLN A 462 5.63 -4.19 18.42
C GLN A 462 6.07 -4.87 19.71
N ARG A 463 6.58 -4.09 20.68
CA ARG A 463 7.18 -4.62 21.91
C ARG A 463 6.15 -5.25 22.84
N PHE A 464 4.96 -4.66 22.95
CA PHE A 464 3.97 -5.05 23.96
C PHE A 464 2.83 -5.93 23.43
N ILE A 465 2.57 -5.95 22.11
CA ILE A 465 1.44 -6.70 21.52
C ILE A 465 1.93 -7.68 20.45
N VAL A 466 2.64 -7.21 19.42
CA VAL A 466 2.98 -8.06 18.26
C VAL A 466 4.02 -9.12 18.59
N SER A 467 5.09 -8.76 19.30
CA SER A 467 6.18 -9.69 19.66
C SER A 467 5.70 -10.87 20.52
N PRO A 468 4.89 -10.68 21.58
CA PRO A 468 4.25 -11.79 22.29
C PRO A 468 3.46 -12.71 21.36
N ILE A 469 2.56 -12.18 20.52
CA ILE A 469 1.72 -12.97 19.60
C ILE A 469 2.57 -13.78 18.61
N VAL A 470 3.58 -13.15 17.99
CA VAL A 470 4.48 -13.82 17.04
C VAL A 470 5.27 -14.94 17.74
N SER A 471 5.80 -14.72 18.95
CA SER A 471 6.55 -15.74 19.69
C SER A 471 5.72 -16.98 20.03
N VAL A 472 4.41 -16.82 20.32
CA VAL A 472 3.47 -17.93 20.50
C VAL A 472 3.23 -18.65 19.17
N LEU A 473 3.04 -17.91 18.07
CA LEU A 473 2.84 -18.46 16.74
C LEU A 473 4.04 -19.31 16.26
N GLU A 474 5.26 -18.84 16.51
CA GLU A 474 6.49 -19.55 16.15
C GLU A 474 6.71 -20.77 17.06
N SER A 475 6.46 -20.65 18.37
CA SER A 475 6.48 -21.79 19.31
C SER A 475 5.50 -22.90 18.92
N VAL A 476 4.31 -22.57 18.42
CA VAL A 476 3.36 -23.55 17.87
C VAL A 476 3.85 -24.12 16.54
N THR A 477 4.36 -23.27 15.65
CA THR A 477 4.88 -23.67 14.32
C THR A 477 6.02 -24.69 14.43
N ASP A 478 6.99 -24.44 15.32
CA ASP A 478 8.14 -25.32 15.55
C ASP A 478 7.74 -26.65 16.18
N ARG A 479 6.80 -26.65 17.15
CA ARG A 479 6.25 -27.89 17.75
C ARG A 479 5.66 -28.83 16.71
N VAL A 480 5.00 -28.29 15.67
CA VAL A 480 4.38 -29.09 14.59
C VAL A 480 5.34 -29.28 13.39
N ASN A 481 6.59 -28.78 13.46
CA ASN A 481 7.58 -28.80 12.37
C ASN A 481 7.07 -28.21 11.04
N LEU A 482 6.09 -27.30 11.11
CA LEU A 482 5.50 -26.69 9.91
C LEU A 482 6.43 -25.64 9.33
N ARG A 483 6.68 -25.70 8.03
CA ARG A 483 7.44 -24.65 7.33
C ARG A 483 6.54 -23.48 6.99
N ARG A 484 7.07 -22.25 7.02
CA ARG A 484 6.37 -21.01 6.63
C ARG A 484 5.56 -21.16 5.32
N TRP A 485 6.11 -21.79 4.28
CA TRP A 485 5.39 -22.05 3.01
C TRP A 485 4.23 -23.07 3.14
N MET A 486 4.32 -24.03 4.07
CA MET A 486 3.25 -24.99 4.34
C MET A 486 2.07 -24.29 5.03
N ILE A 487 2.33 -23.33 5.91
CA ILE A 487 1.27 -22.51 6.53
C ILE A 487 0.53 -21.70 5.44
N ILE A 488 1.26 -21.06 4.52
CA ILE A 488 0.66 -20.35 3.38
C ILE A 488 -0.19 -21.31 2.52
N ALA A 489 0.33 -22.50 2.22
CA ALA A 489 -0.39 -23.52 1.44
C ALA A 489 -1.63 -24.06 2.17
N ILE A 490 -1.58 -24.24 3.50
CA ILE A 490 -2.73 -24.63 4.32
C ILE A 490 -3.80 -23.52 4.31
N ILE A 491 -3.41 -22.25 4.47
CA ILE A 491 -4.35 -21.12 4.44
C ILE A 491 -5.06 -21.02 3.09
N HIS A 492 -4.33 -21.13 1.98
CA HIS A 492 -4.93 -21.11 0.63
C HIS A 492 -5.76 -22.37 0.34
N GLY A 493 -5.31 -23.54 0.80
CA GLY A 493 -6.07 -24.79 0.69
C GLY A 493 -7.37 -24.78 1.49
N LEU A 494 -7.37 -24.19 2.69
CA LEU A 494 -8.57 -23.97 3.49
C LEU A 494 -9.51 -22.95 2.84
N ALA A 495 -8.99 -21.84 2.29
CA ALA A 495 -9.79 -20.87 1.55
C ALA A 495 -10.44 -21.49 0.30
N GLN A 496 -9.71 -22.32 -0.44
CA GLN A 496 -10.22 -23.06 -1.59
C GLN A 496 -11.27 -24.11 -1.18
N LEU A 497 -11.03 -24.85 -0.10
CA LEU A 497 -11.97 -25.84 0.46
C LEU A 497 -13.27 -25.16 0.94
N LEU A 498 -13.18 -24.03 1.66
CA LEU A 498 -14.34 -23.24 2.08
C LEU A 498 -15.15 -22.69 0.89
N GLY A 499 -14.48 -22.39 -0.23
CA GLY A 499 -15.14 -22.08 -1.49
C GLY A 499 -15.90 -23.27 -2.07
N GLN A 500 -15.27 -24.45 -2.11
CA GLN A 500 -15.85 -25.66 -2.72
C GLN A 500 -16.95 -26.33 -1.87
N LEU A 501 -16.82 -26.38 -0.54
CA LEU A 501 -17.79 -27.00 0.37
C LEU A 501 -19.19 -26.35 0.30
N ASN A 502 -19.27 -25.09 -0.15
CA ASN A 502 -20.53 -24.36 -0.34
C ASN A 502 -21.09 -24.49 -1.77
N GLY A 503 -20.64 -25.49 -2.55
CA GLY A 503 -21.06 -25.70 -3.95
C GLY A 503 -20.86 -24.47 -4.85
N SER A 504 -19.95 -23.57 -4.47
CA SER A 504 -19.99 -22.17 -4.93
C SER A 504 -19.19 -21.93 -6.21
N ALA A 505 -19.64 -20.92 -6.95
CA ALA A 505 -19.04 -20.50 -8.22
C ALA A 505 -17.55 -20.12 -8.09
N SER A 506 -16.81 -20.33 -9.18
CA SER A 506 -15.36 -20.09 -9.28
C SER A 506 -14.94 -18.67 -8.88
N SER A 507 -15.82 -17.68 -9.06
CA SER A 507 -15.64 -16.30 -8.61
C SER A 507 -15.46 -16.19 -7.08
N LYS A 508 -16.20 -16.97 -6.29
CA LYS A 508 -16.05 -17.03 -4.82
C LYS A 508 -14.73 -17.68 -4.41
N VAL A 509 -14.31 -18.74 -5.10
CA VAL A 509 -13.03 -19.42 -4.85
C VAL A 509 -11.86 -18.46 -5.09
N LEU A 510 -11.90 -17.70 -6.19
CA LEU A 510 -10.91 -16.67 -6.49
C LEU A 510 -10.92 -15.54 -5.45
N ALA A 511 -12.11 -15.03 -5.09
CA ALA A 511 -12.23 -13.96 -4.10
C ALA A 511 -11.73 -14.38 -2.70
N LEU A 512 -12.05 -15.60 -2.25
CA LEU A 512 -11.49 -16.17 -1.02
C LEU A 512 -9.97 -16.31 -1.08
N ALA A 513 -9.39 -16.67 -2.24
CA ALA A 513 -7.94 -16.74 -2.41
C ALA A 513 -7.27 -15.36 -2.36
N VAL A 514 -7.88 -14.32 -2.95
CA VAL A 514 -7.37 -12.92 -2.83
C VAL A 514 -7.39 -12.46 -1.38
N LEU A 515 -8.50 -12.65 -0.66
CA LEU A 515 -8.63 -12.26 0.74
C LEU A 515 -7.67 -13.05 1.66
N ALA A 516 -7.47 -14.34 1.38
CA ALA A 516 -6.49 -15.17 2.08
C ALA A 516 -5.04 -14.70 1.83
N SER A 517 -4.69 -14.37 0.58
CA SER A 517 -3.41 -13.74 0.22
C SER A 517 -3.20 -12.41 0.97
N PHE A 518 -4.24 -11.57 1.09
CA PHE A 518 -4.15 -10.30 1.81
C PHE A 518 -3.98 -10.51 3.32
N GLY A 519 -4.74 -11.44 3.93
CA GLY A 519 -4.58 -11.80 5.33
C GLY A 519 -3.18 -12.33 5.66
N VAL A 520 -2.63 -13.20 4.79
CA VAL A 520 -1.25 -13.68 4.90
C VAL A 520 -0.25 -12.52 4.80
N PHE A 521 -0.41 -11.61 3.84
CA PHE A 521 0.45 -10.43 3.70
C PHE A 521 0.43 -9.56 4.96
N ILE A 522 -0.74 -9.28 5.56
CA ILE A 522 -0.85 -8.49 6.79
C ILE A 522 -0.16 -9.18 7.97
N VAL A 523 -0.32 -10.48 8.15
CA VAL A 523 0.38 -11.25 9.20
C VAL A 523 1.91 -11.18 9.00
N TYR A 524 2.38 -11.33 7.76
CA TYR A 524 3.80 -11.21 7.45
C TYR A 524 4.32 -9.78 7.67
N LEU A 525 3.55 -8.75 7.29
CA LEU A 525 3.93 -7.35 7.49
C LEU A 525 4.07 -7.00 8.98
N LEU A 526 3.15 -7.47 9.82
CA LEU A 526 3.25 -7.35 11.27
C LEU A 526 4.50 -8.05 11.83
N ALA A 527 4.85 -9.23 11.31
CA ALA A 527 6.08 -9.94 11.66
C ALA A 527 7.35 -9.21 11.18
N LEU A 528 7.34 -8.57 10.00
CA LEU A 528 8.47 -7.77 9.49
C LEU A 528 8.79 -6.60 10.41
N GLY A 529 7.75 -5.86 10.81
CA GLY A 529 7.90 -4.81 11.82
C GLY A 529 8.33 -5.40 13.16
N GLY A 530 7.75 -6.53 13.54
CA GLY A 530 7.90 -7.19 14.83
C GLY A 530 9.29 -7.78 15.14
N ASN A 531 10.01 -8.29 14.14
CA ASN A 531 11.22 -9.08 14.35
C ASN A 531 12.41 -8.26 14.89
N THR A 532 12.95 -8.69 16.04
CA THR A 532 14.11 -8.07 16.72
C THR A 532 15.46 -8.75 16.39
N ASP A 533 15.49 -9.77 15.55
CA ASP A 533 16.67 -10.61 15.36
C ASP A 533 17.64 -10.05 14.32
N GLY A 534 18.93 -10.20 14.62
CA GLY A 534 20.05 -9.68 13.84
C GLY A 534 20.76 -8.52 14.54
N THR A 535 21.76 -7.97 13.87
CA THR A 535 22.47 -6.75 14.32
C THR A 535 21.60 -5.51 14.14
N SER A 536 22.07 -4.36 14.65
CA SER A 536 21.33 -3.10 14.58
C SER A 536 20.94 -2.64 13.18
N ASP A 537 21.67 -3.07 12.15
CA ASP A 537 21.61 -2.47 10.82
C ASP A 537 20.55 -3.17 9.94
N PRO A 538 20.46 -4.52 9.91
CA PRO A 538 19.30 -5.24 9.40
C PRO A 538 17.99 -4.83 10.09
N GLN A 539 17.98 -4.58 11.41
CA GLN A 539 16.80 -4.05 12.10
C GLN A 539 16.38 -2.67 11.58
N ARG A 540 17.34 -1.78 11.28
CA ARG A 540 17.10 -0.44 10.70
C ARG A 540 16.55 -0.54 9.27
N MET A 541 16.95 -1.56 8.50
CA MET A 541 16.44 -1.82 7.14
C MET A 541 15.04 -2.44 7.15
N LYS A 542 14.80 -3.48 7.98
CA LYS A 542 13.50 -4.14 8.18
C LYS A 542 12.39 -3.12 8.50
N ARG A 543 12.67 -2.16 9.39
CA ARG A 543 11.73 -1.09 9.77
C ARG A 543 11.37 -0.13 8.64
N SER A 544 12.31 0.19 7.76
CA SER A 544 12.05 1.06 6.61
C SER A 544 11.27 0.35 5.51
N LEU A 545 11.58 -0.92 5.23
CA LEU A 545 10.78 -1.76 4.33
C LEU A 545 9.35 -1.93 4.87
N PHE A 546 9.20 -2.14 6.19
CA PHE A 546 7.90 -2.15 6.86
C PHE A 546 7.14 -0.83 6.65
N ALA A 547 7.79 0.33 6.79
CA ALA A 547 7.14 1.64 6.58
C ALA A 547 6.64 1.83 5.14
N VAL A 548 7.43 1.42 4.13
CA VAL A 548 7.02 1.44 2.70
C VAL A 548 5.81 0.54 2.48
N LEU A 549 5.83 -0.70 2.97
CA LEU A 549 4.75 -1.67 2.77
C LEU A 549 3.48 -1.31 3.56
N LEU A 550 3.61 -0.78 4.79
CA LEU A 550 2.48 -0.28 5.59
C LEU A 550 1.74 0.85 4.88
N LEU A 551 2.48 1.82 4.31
CA LEU A 551 1.87 2.94 3.59
C LEU A 551 1.32 2.52 2.21
N SER A 552 1.74 1.38 1.67
CA SER A 552 1.13 0.79 0.47
C SER A 552 -0.25 0.15 0.70
N ILE A 553 -0.73 0.02 1.95
CA ILE A 553 -2.02 -0.62 2.25
C ILE A 553 -3.22 0.18 1.71
N PHE A 554 -3.16 1.53 1.69
CA PHE A 554 -4.33 2.36 1.43
C PHE A 554 -5.06 2.03 0.09
N PRO A 555 -4.38 1.85 -1.06
CA PRO A 555 -5.02 1.36 -2.29
C PRO A 555 -5.68 -0.02 -2.21
N TRP A 556 -5.22 -0.93 -1.35
CA TRP A 556 -5.81 -2.27 -1.22
C TRP A 556 -7.20 -2.25 -0.57
N VAL A 557 -7.53 -1.20 0.18
CA VAL A 557 -8.81 -1.10 0.92
C VAL A 557 -10.01 -1.27 -0.02
N GLY A 558 -9.97 -0.64 -1.19
CA GLY A 558 -11.02 -0.77 -2.22
C GLY A 558 -11.15 -2.19 -2.75
N LYS A 559 -10.03 -2.80 -3.17
CA LYS A 559 -10.03 -4.14 -3.75
C LYS A 559 -10.35 -5.24 -2.73
N VAL A 560 -9.91 -5.10 -1.48
CA VAL A 560 -10.33 -6.00 -0.37
C VAL A 560 -11.83 -5.91 -0.13
N ALA A 561 -12.41 -4.71 -0.12
CA ALA A 561 -13.87 -4.54 -0.02
C ALA A 561 -14.61 -5.15 -1.24
N TYR A 562 -14.06 -4.96 -2.45
CA TYR A 562 -14.64 -5.51 -3.68
C TYR A 562 -14.66 -7.05 -3.68
N PHE A 563 -13.54 -7.71 -3.41
CA PHE A 563 -13.51 -9.17 -3.32
C PHE A 563 -14.34 -9.72 -2.14
N ALA A 564 -14.43 -8.99 -1.02
CA ALA A 564 -15.37 -9.36 0.05
C ALA A 564 -16.84 -9.33 -0.40
N SER A 565 -17.23 -8.39 -1.27
CA SER A 565 -18.57 -8.38 -1.87
C SER A 565 -18.82 -9.62 -2.74
N ILE A 566 -17.83 -10.07 -3.51
CA ILE A 566 -17.92 -11.26 -4.38
C ILE A 566 -18.02 -12.56 -3.55
N VAL A 567 -17.46 -12.61 -2.34
CA VAL A 567 -17.65 -13.76 -1.43
C VAL A 567 -19.10 -13.85 -0.92
N ARG A 568 -19.76 -12.71 -0.69
CA ARG A 568 -21.17 -12.63 -0.30
C ARG A 568 -22.12 -12.82 -1.50
N TRP A 569 -21.77 -12.29 -2.66
CA TRP A 569 -22.55 -12.30 -3.89
C TRP A 569 -21.73 -12.85 -5.08
N PRO A 570 -21.55 -14.17 -5.20
CA PRO A 570 -20.74 -14.75 -6.27
C PRO A 570 -21.32 -14.50 -7.66
N ARG A 571 -20.44 -14.23 -8.63
CA ARG A 571 -20.81 -14.22 -10.06
C ARG A 571 -21.09 -15.64 -10.52
N SER A 572 -22.15 -15.83 -11.32
CA SER A 572 -22.50 -17.11 -11.96
C SER A 572 -21.39 -17.62 -12.88
N GLU A 573 -20.72 -16.71 -13.58
CA GLU A 573 -19.58 -16.97 -14.46
C GLU A 573 -18.35 -16.19 -13.99
N LEU A 574 -17.16 -16.74 -14.26
CA LEU A 574 -15.89 -16.07 -13.98
C LEU A 574 -15.38 -15.43 -15.27
N SER A 575 -15.51 -14.10 -15.39
CA SER A 575 -14.99 -13.37 -16.54
C SER A 575 -13.47 -13.37 -16.57
N ASN A 576 -12.90 -13.22 -17.77
CA ASN A 576 -11.45 -13.09 -17.96
C ASN A 576 -10.89 -11.90 -17.17
N ASP A 577 -11.61 -10.77 -17.15
CA ASP A 577 -11.16 -9.55 -16.46
C ASP A 577 -11.06 -9.77 -14.94
N LEU A 578 -12.07 -10.40 -14.33
CA LEU A 578 -12.06 -10.73 -12.90
C LEU A 578 -10.99 -11.77 -12.56
N LEU A 579 -10.74 -12.74 -13.46
CA LEU A 579 -9.66 -13.72 -13.31
C LEU A 579 -8.27 -13.07 -13.39
N VAL A 580 -8.06 -12.15 -14.32
CA VAL A 580 -6.81 -11.37 -14.46
C VAL A 580 -6.62 -10.46 -13.24
N GLU A 581 -7.66 -9.75 -12.80
CA GLU A 581 -7.62 -8.88 -11.62
C GLU A 581 -7.27 -9.68 -10.36
N GLY A 582 -8.05 -10.70 -10.02
CA GLY A 582 -7.83 -11.53 -8.83
C GLY A 582 -6.48 -12.27 -8.87
N GLY A 583 -6.11 -12.79 -10.04
CA GLY A 583 -4.80 -13.39 -10.27
C GLY A 583 -3.64 -12.41 -10.09
N SER A 584 -3.78 -11.16 -10.54
CA SER A 584 -2.79 -10.11 -10.32
C SER A 584 -2.67 -9.74 -8.84
N CYS A 585 -3.81 -9.63 -8.12
CA CYS A 585 -3.83 -9.36 -6.68
C CYS A 585 -3.10 -10.47 -5.89
N ILE A 586 -3.43 -11.74 -6.14
CA ILE A 586 -2.75 -12.90 -5.53
C ILE A 586 -1.25 -12.88 -5.85
N THR A 587 -0.88 -12.59 -7.10
CA THR A 587 0.53 -12.53 -7.53
C THR A 587 1.29 -11.44 -6.78
N VAL A 588 0.77 -10.22 -6.75
CA VAL A 588 1.42 -9.08 -6.06
C VAL A 588 1.54 -9.31 -4.56
N LEU A 589 0.46 -9.77 -3.90
CA LEU A 589 0.47 -10.08 -2.46
C LEU A 589 1.42 -11.25 -2.13
N SER A 590 1.56 -12.22 -3.04
CA SER A 590 2.55 -13.30 -2.92
C SER A 590 3.98 -12.78 -3.05
N LEU A 591 4.26 -11.84 -3.97
CA LEU A 591 5.57 -11.19 -4.11
C LEU A 591 5.91 -10.34 -2.87
N PHE A 592 4.95 -9.61 -2.32
CA PHE A 592 5.11 -8.82 -1.08
C PHE A 592 5.44 -9.77 0.09
N THR A 593 4.62 -10.81 0.29
CA THR A 593 4.82 -11.85 1.32
C THR A 593 6.17 -12.55 1.16
N TYR A 594 6.60 -12.83 -0.08
CA TYR A 594 7.89 -13.45 -0.36
C TYR A 594 9.08 -12.55 -0.01
N VAL A 595 9.05 -11.25 -0.36
CA VAL A 595 10.10 -10.31 0.06
C VAL A 595 10.14 -10.13 1.57
N ILE A 596 8.98 -10.11 2.24
CA ILE A 596 8.94 -10.09 3.70
C ILE A 596 9.58 -11.36 4.27
N GLY A 597 9.19 -12.54 3.78
CA GLY A 597 9.77 -13.82 4.19
C GLY A 597 11.29 -13.87 3.99
N LEU A 598 11.78 -13.43 2.83
CA LEU A 598 13.21 -13.30 2.57
C LEU A 598 13.91 -12.26 3.47
N SER A 599 13.24 -11.18 3.88
CA SER A 599 13.80 -10.16 4.80
C SER A 599 13.77 -10.61 6.27
N LEU A 600 13.01 -11.66 6.59
CA LEU A 600 12.99 -12.33 7.88
C LEU A 600 14.02 -13.47 7.94
N ASP A 601 14.09 -14.30 6.89
CA ASP A 601 14.97 -15.48 6.79
C ASP A 601 16.42 -15.10 6.38
N CYS A 602 16.61 -13.98 5.68
CA CYS A 602 17.90 -13.49 5.16
C CYS A 602 18.02 -11.96 5.38
N MET A 603 19.23 -11.42 5.24
CA MET A 603 19.40 -9.97 5.09
C MET A 603 18.99 -9.54 3.68
N ILE A 604 18.03 -8.62 3.55
CA ILE A 604 17.70 -7.94 2.27
C ILE A 604 17.78 -6.42 2.47
N PRO A 605 18.51 -5.69 1.60
CA PRO A 605 19.54 -6.20 0.68
C PRO A 605 20.67 -6.97 1.39
N LEU A 606 21.13 -8.06 0.78
CA LEU A 606 22.33 -8.78 1.21
C LEU A 606 23.55 -7.84 1.16
N PRO A 607 24.37 -7.74 2.22
CA PRO A 607 25.64 -7.03 2.13
C PRO A 607 26.64 -7.81 1.26
N PRO A 608 27.52 -7.14 0.51
CA PRO A 608 28.61 -7.75 -0.24
C PRO A 608 29.44 -8.78 0.53
N THR A 609 29.70 -8.56 1.82
CA THR A 609 30.49 -9.49 2.65
C THR A 609 29.78 -10.83 2.90
N ALA A 610 28.45 -10.87 2.88
CA ALA A 610 27.70 -12.14 2.99
C ALA A 610 27.89 -13.04 1.76
N PHE A 611 28.23 -12.47 0.59
CA PHE A 611 28.58 -13.19 -0.63
C PHE A 611 29.83 -14.06 -0.41
N PHE A 612 30.87 -13.53 0.26
CA PHE A 612 32.16 -14.21 0.47
C PHE A 612 32.18 -15.11 1.70
N GLY A 613 31.47 -14.77 2.78
CA GLY A 613 31.27 -15.69 3.91
C GLY A 613 30.64 -17.04 3.48
N ALA A 614 29.79 -17.02 2.45
CA ALA A 614 29.23 -18.25 1.87
C ALA A 614 30.28 -19.13 1.14
N SER A 615 31.42 -18.57 0.74
CA SER A 615 32.51 -19.25 0.02
C SER A 615 33.51 -19.95 0.96
N SER A 616 33.85 -19.33 2.11
CA SER A 616 34.80 -19.85 3.12
C SER A 616 34.24 -21.00 3.97
N GLY A 617 32.96 -21.35 3.77
CA GLY A 617 32.33 -22.53 4.37
C GLY A 617 31.71 -22.29 5.74
N GLN A 618 31.95 -21.15 6.38
CA GLN A 618 31.38 -20.82 7.70
C GLN A 618 30.04 -20.09 7.57
N ASP A 619 29.18 -20.25 8.56
CA ASP A 619 27.82 -19.70 8.57
C ASP A 619 27.78 -18.53 9.55
N ALA A 620 27.66 -17.30 9.04
CA ALA A 620 27.92 -16.08 9.81
C ALA A 620 26.99 -15.87 11.01
N ALA A 621 25.81 -16.51 11.02
CA ALA A 621 24.89 -16.48 12.16
C ALA A 621 25.22 -17.54 13.25
N SER A 622 25.94 -18.60 12.90
CA SER A 622 26.03 -19.83 13.73
C SER A 622 26.85 -19.73 15.01
N VAL A 623 27.51 -18.59 15.28
CA VAL A 623 28.37 -18.38 16.46
C VAL A 623 27.64 -17.69 17.62
N TYR A 624 26.55 -16.95 17.36
CA TYR A 624 25.81 -16.20 18.39
C TYR A 624 24.70 -17.02 19.07
N GLY A 625 24.28 -18.13 18.45
CA GLY A 625 23.10 -18.91 18.85
C GLY A 625 23.37 -20.12 19.74
N LYS A 626 24.17 -19.99 20.81
CA LYS A 626 24.23 -20.97 21.92
C LYS A 626 24.97 -20.45 23.17
N SER A 627 24.22 -19.80 24.06
CA SER A 627 24.62 -19.55 25.45
C SER A 627 23.47 -19.91 26.37
N SER A 628 23.59 -21.04 27.06
CA SER A 628 22.63 -21.55 28.04
C SER A 628 23.35 -21.81 29.35
N SER A 629 22.93 -21.13 30.43
CA SER A 629 23.56 -21.09 31.78
C SER A 629 25.03 -20.61 31.79
N SER A 630 25.48 -19.70 32.67
CA SER A 630 24.93 -19.25 33.96
C SER A 630 25.34 -17.80 34.30
N SER A 631 24.67 -17.22 35.30
CA SER A 631 25.00 -16.00 36.07
C SER A 631 26.39 -15.38 35.90
N GLY A 632 26.45 -14.11 35.48
CA GLY A 632 27.65 -13.26 35.50
C GLY A 632 27.43 -11.96 34.72
N ALA A 633 28.00 -10.84 35.18
CA ALA A 633 27.77 -9.52 34.57
C ALA A 633 28.25 -9.44 33.10
N SER A 634 27.46 -8.79 32.25
CA SER A 634 27.75 -8.67 30.80
C SER A 634 28.83 -7.61 30.51
N VAL A 635 30.09 -7.96 30.77
CA VAL A 635 31.24 -7.13 30.37
C VAL A 635 31.32 -7.08 28.84
N LYS A 636 31.36 -5.86 28.29
CA LYS A 636 31.47 -5.63 26.84
C LYS A 636 32.91 -5.88 26.39
N ILE A 637 33.11 -6.92 25.57
CA ILE A 637 34.44 -7.26 25.04
C ILE A 637 34.88 -6.20 24.03
N THR A 638 36.08 -5.63 24.24
CA THR A 638 36.80 -4.71 23.35
C THR A 638 38.03 -5.40 22.78
N ALA A 639 38.87 -4.68 22.02
CA ALA A 639 40.15 -5.22 21.55
C ALA A 639 41.15 -5.42 22.71
N GLU A 640 41.17 -4.52 23.69
CA GLU A 640 42.12 -4.55 24.81
C GLU A 640 41.87 -5.68 25.83
N ASN A 641 40.62 -6.16 25.95
CA ASN A 641 40.22 -7.17 26.93
C ASN A 641 39.75 -8.51 26.31
N CYS A 642 40.00 -8.75 25.01
CA CYS A 642 39.78 -10.06 24.40
C CYS A 642 40.79 -11.10 24.95
N PRO A 643 40.36 -12.14 25.71
CA PRO A 643 41.25 -13.15 26.30
C PRO A 643 41.74 -14.20 25.27
N LYS A 644 41.73 -13.83 23.98
CA LYS A 644 42.22 -14.60 22.83
C LYS A 644 43.01 -13.72 21.84
N CYS A 645 43.46 -12.56 22.31
CA CYS A 645 44.34 -11.64 21.58
C CYS A 645 45.74 -11.68 22.21
N ILE A 646 46.37 -12.87 22.17
CA ILE A 646 47.71 -13.13 22.68
C ILE A 646 48.50 -13.78 21.55
N PHE A 647 49.61 -13.14 21.18
CA PHE A 647 50.65 -13.66 20.29
C PHE A 647 51.99 -13.17 20.84
N GLU A 648 52.98 -14.05 20.86
CA GLU A 648 54.23 -13.89 21.63
C GLU A 648 55.38 -13.31 20.77
N ASP A 649 55.39 -13.60 19.46
CA ASP A 649 56.43 -13.12 18.53
C ASP A 649 56.21 -11.66 18.10
N GLY A 650 56.72 -10.73 18.90
CA GLY A 650 56.90 -9.33 18.52
C GLY A 650 58.15 -9.14 17.66
N GLY A 651 57.97 -8.88 16.36
CA GLY A 651 59.08 -8.53 15.46
C GLY A 651 59.76 -7.19 15.80
N PRO A 652 60.92 -6.86 15.16
CA PRO A 652 61.67 -5.64 15.47
C PRO A 652 60.82 -4.36 15.34
N GLY A 653 60.66 -3.62 16.45
CA GLY A 653 59.79 -2.44 16.53
C GLY A 653 58.41 -2.68 17.18
N ALA A 654 58.14 -3.90 17.66
CA ALA A 654 57.04 -4.16 18.59
C ALA A 654 57.34 -3.58 19.98
N ILE A 655 56.35 -2.93 20.60
CA ILE A 655 56.38 -2.57 22.03
C ILE A 655 55.73 -3.71 22.81
N LEU A 656 56.48 -4.24 23.77
CA LEU A 656 56.10 -5.35 24.63
C LEU A 656 55.73 -4.85 26.03
N GLU A 657 54.68 -5.41 26.60
CA GLU A 657 54.27 -5.22 27.99
C GLU A 657 54.24 -6.57 28.70
N GLU A 658 54.62 -6.61 29.98
CA GLU A 658 54.57 -7.84 30.79
C GLU A 658 53.11 -8.30 30.97
N TYR A 659 52.88 -9.60 30.82
CA TYR A 659 51.58 -10.23 31.00
C TYR A 659 51.75 -11.52 31.80
N SER A 660 50.67 -12.02 32.40
CA SER A 660 50.70 -13.24 33.21
C SER A 660 49.53 -14.15 32.84
N ASP A 661 49.84 -15.38 32.50
CA ASP A 661 48.90 -16.38 31.99
C ASP A 661 48.94 -17.66 32.86
N ARG A 662 48.20 -18.71 32.49
CA ARG A 662 48.14 -19.99 33.22
C ARG A 662 49.35 -20.91 32.97
N THR A 663 50.23 -20.57 32.05
CA THR A 663 51.48 -21.29 31.76
C THR A 663 52.70 -20.67 32.43
N THR A 664 52.66 -19.37 32.76
CA THR A 664 53.71 -18.65 33.50
C THR A 664 53.92 -19.25 34.89
N ARG A 665 55.08 -19.89 35.14
CA ARG A 665 55.41 -20.51 36.44
C ARG A 665 56.40 -19.67 37.24
N ARG A 666 56.06 -19.33 38.48
CA ARG A 666 57.00 -18.71 39.44
C ARG A 666 57.95 -19.78 39.99
N VAL A 667 59.23 -19.73 39.62
CA VAL A 667 60.29 -20.64 40.07
C VAL A 667 61.28 -19.86 40.94
N VAL A 668 61.64 -20.40 42.10
CA VAL A 668 62.73 -19.83 42.91
C VAL A 668 64.01 -20.56 42.56
N ALA A 669 65.06 -19.81 42.20
CA ALA A 669 66.32 -20.35 41.70
C ALA A 669 67.49 -20.01 42.65
N GLY A 670 68.35 -21.00 42.88
CA GLY A 670 69.55 -20.83 43.71
C GLY A 670 69.31 -20.72 45.21
N LYS A 671 70.40 -20.76 45.99
CA LYS A 671 70.38 -20.60 47.46
C LYS A 671 70.20 -19.15 47.92
N THR A 672 70.17 -18.19 46.99
CA THR A 672 70.02 -16.75 47.20
C THR A 672 68.57 -16.27 47.18
N GLY A 673 67.61 -17.13 46.77
CA GLY A 673 66.18 -16.82 46.82
C GLY A 673 65.64 -15.97 45.67
N GLU A 674 66.37 -15.86 44.56
CA GLU A 674 65.94 -15.11 43.39
C GLU A 674 64.71 -15.76 42.72
N VAL A 675 63.78 -14.92 42.28
CA VAL A 675 62.47 -15.34 41.75
C VAL A 675 62.47 -15.18 40.23
N VAL A 676 62.46 -16.30 39.51
CA VAL A 676 62.47 -16.35 38.04
C VAL A 676 61.11 -16.86 37.56
N TYR A 677 60.43 -16.10 36.72
CA TYR A 677 59.21 -16.55 36.06
C TYR A 677 59.59 -17.31 34.77
N VAL A 678 59.09 -18.54 34.64
CA VAL A 678 59.46 -19.49 33.58
C VAL A 678 58.21 -19.91 32.80
N GLY A 679 58.23 -19.63 31.51
CA GLY A 679 57.08 -19.66 30.60
C GLY A 679 57.04 -18.35 29.81
N PRO A 680 56.34 -18.28 28.66
CA PRO A 680 56.11 -17.01 28.00
C PRO A 680 55.18 -16.13 28.86
N THR A 681 55.31 -14.81 28.75
CA THR A 681 54.24 -13.90 28.27
C THR A 681 54.66 -12.43 28.38
N PHE A 682 55.35 -11.93 27.36
CA PHE A 682 55.22 -10.52 26.99
C PHE A 682 54.14 -10.40 25.91
N ARG A 683 53.31 -9.35 25.96
CA ARG A 683 52.26 -9.10 24.96
C ARG A 683 52.60 -7.88 24.09
N VAL A 684 52.38 -7.99 22.78
CA VAL A 684 52.57 -6.87 21.84
C VAL A 684 51.44 -5.85 22.00
N VAL A 685 51.71 -4.74 22.68
CA VAL A 685 50.74 -3.65 22.91
C VAL A 685 50.64 -2.72 21.69
N SER A 686 51.73 -2.47 20.98
CA SER A 686 51.75 -1.71 19.72
C SER A 686 52.93 -2.09 18.81
N CYS A 687 52.89 -1.66 17.55
CA CYS A 687 53.93 -1.84 16.53
C CYS A 687 54.09 -0.51 15.79
N ASP A 688 55.32 0.01 15.60
CA ASP A 688 55.53 1.31 14.91
C ASP A 688 55.74 1.20 13.38
N CYS A 689 55.61 0.00 12.82
CA CYS A 689 56.04 -0.39 11.46
C CYS A 689 55.64 0.59 10.35
N VAL A 690 54.44 1.17 10.42
CA VAL A 690 53.89 2.14 9.45
C VAL A 690 54.73 3.42 9.34
N TYR A 691 55.40 3.83 10.44
CA TYR A 691 56.28 5.00 10.46
C TYR A 691 57.69 4.70 9.96
N ARG A 692 58.23 3.50 10.22
CA ARG A 692 59.61 3.12 9.80
C ARG A 692 59.70 2.64 8.36
N PHE A 693 58.73 1.86 7.88
CA PHE A 693 58.87 1.08 6.64
C PHE A 693 57.79 1.43 5.61
N LYS A 694 57.85 2.65 5.05
CA LYS A 694 56.87 3.19 4.09
C LYS A 694 56.56 2.30 2.86
N ASN A 695 57.51 1.46 2.42
CA ASN A 695 57.47 0.81 1.10
C ASN A 695 57.55 -0.73 1.09
N SER A 696 57.50 -1.44 2.23
CA SER A 696 57.41 -2.91 2.26
C SER A 696 56.18 -3.37 3.03
N ARG A 697 55.41 -4.30 2.43
CA ARG A 697 54.27 -4.94 3.08
C ARG A 697 54.70 -6.09 4.00
N ASP A 698 55.80 -6.75 3.65
CA ASP A 698 56.17 -8.08 4.13
C ASP A 698 56.50 -8.10 5.63
N PHE A 699 56.97 -6.97 6.17
CA PHE A 699 57.23 -6.80 7.61
C PHE A 699 55.96 -6.53 8.45
N CYS A 700 54.86 -6.09 7.83
CA CYS A 700 53.62 -5.78 8.56
C CYS A 700 52.74 -7.02 8.82
N ASP A 701 52.88 -8.09 8.02
CA ASP A 701 52.08 -9.31 8.16
C ASP A 701 52.32 -10.05 9.49
N PHE A 702 53.42 -9.77 10.21
CA PHE A 702 53.67 -10.28 11.56
C PHE A 702 52.82 -9.61 12.65
N CYS A 703 52.35 -8.37 12.48
CA CYS A 703 51.58 -7.64 13.51
C CYS A 703 50.04 -7.71 13.30
N VAL A 704 49.54 -8.84 12.78
CA VAL A 704 48.12 -9.03 12.38
C VAL A 704 47.26 -9.58 13.54
N ARG A 705 46.58 -8.67 14.26
CA ARG A 705 45.65 -9.02 15.36
C ARG A 705 44.37 -9.71 14.85
N SER A 706 44.24 -11.02 15.09
CA SER A 706 43.13 -11.85 14.59
C SER A 706 42.23 -12.45 15.71
N CYS A 707 41.75 -11.63 16.65
CA CYS A 707 40.79 -12.08 17.67
C CYS A 707 39.34 -12.15 17.13
N ARG A 708 38.80 -13.37 17.07
CA ARG A 708 37.44 -13.73 16.63
C ARG A 708 36.30 -13.27 17.56
N LEU A 709 36.62 -12.57 18.65
CA LEU A 709 35.64 -11.99 19.61
C LEU A 709 35.52 -10.46 19.47
N CYS A 710 36.58 -9.76 19.04
CA CYS A 710 36.57 -8.30 18.86
C CYS A 710 36.53 -7.84 17.40
N GLY A 711 36.73 -8.74 16.42
CA GLY A 711 36.56 -8.44 14.99
C GLY A 711 37.79 -7.80 14.32
N GLY A 712 39.00 -8.18 14.74
CA GLY A 712 40.26 -7.63 14.22
C GLY A 712 40.38 -7.64 12.69
N GLY A 713 40.89 -6.53 12.13
CA GLY A 713 40.82 -6.24 10.70
C GLY A 713 42.03 -6.68 9.88
N ASN A 714 41.83 -7.65 8.98
CA ASN A 714 42.48 -7.72 7.67
C ASN A 714 41.64 -8.58 6.69
N GLY A 715 40.97 -9.62 7.19
CA GLY A 715 40.08 -10.49 6.39
C GLY A 715 39.01 -9.72 5.60
N ASN A 716 38.33 -8.75 6.24
CA ASN A 716 37.35 -7.88 5.57
C ASN A 716 37.96 -7.07 4.42
N PHE A 717 39.23 -6.67 4.51
CA PHE A 717 39.93 -5.92 3.46
C PHE A 717 40.33 -6.84 2.29
N GLN A 718 40.79 -8.05 2.58
CA GLN A 718 41.07 -9.06 1.55
C GLN A 718 39.80 -9.59 0.85
N GLU A 719 38.67 -9.69 1.55
CA GLU A 719 37.37 -10.01 0.92
C GLU A 719 36.82 -8.82 0.12
N ALA A 720 36.99 -7.57 0.59
CA ALA A 720 36.64 -6.38 -0.19
C ALA A 720 37.49 -6.22 -1.47
N ALA A 721 38.78 -6.55 -1.42
CA ALA A 721 39.64 -6.60 -2.60
C ALA A 721 39.12 -7.65 -3.61
N LYS A 722 38.93 -8.91 -3.17
CA LYS A 722 38.37 -9.98 -4.02
C LYS A 722 36.98 -9.65 -4.59
N TYR A 723 36.19 -8.86 -3.88
CA TYR A 723 34.90 -8.36 -4.36
C TYR A 723 35.04 -7.28 -5.44
N LYS A 724 35.97 -6.33 -5.25
CA LYS A 724 36.33 -5.33 -6.26
C LYS A 724 36.82 -6.01 -7.53
N ASP A 725 37.77 -6.94 -7.41
CA ASP A 725 38.33 -7.69 -8.53
C ASP A 725 37.22 -8.47 -9.27
N PHE A 726 36.37 -9.19 -8.52
CA PHE A 726 35.22 -9.92 -9.07
C PHE A 726 34.23 -9.01 -9.83
N LEU A 727 34.00 -7.76 -9.40
CA LEU A 727 33.07 -6.84 -10.06
C LEU A 727 33.70 -5.99 -11.18
N GLU A 728 35.02 -5.81 -11.18
CA GLU A 728 35.75 -5.28 -12.35
C GLU A 728 35.75 -6.31 -13.51
N GLU A 729 35.80 -7.61 -13.19
CA GLU A 729 35.47 -8.70 -14.13
C GLU A 729 33.96 -8.76 -14.45
N SER A 730 33.09 -8.70 -13.44
CA SER A 730 31.64 -8.96 -13.55
C SER A 730 30.81 -7.67 -13.66
N LYS A 731 31.11 -6.86 -14.67
CA LYS A 731 30.49 -5.53 -14.91
C LYS A 731 28.95 -5.53 -14.94
N VAL A 732 28.33 -6.64 -15.32
CA VAL A 732 26.86 -6.81 -15.33
C VAL A 732 26.28 -6.83 -13.92
N ASP A 733 26.92 -7.56 -12.98
CA ASP A 733 26.45 -7.65 -11.59
C ASP A 733 26.62 -6.31 -10.88
N LEU A 734 27.71 -5.57 -11.16
CA LEU A 734 27.93 -4.20 -10.69
C LEU A 734 26.82 -3.23 -11.14
N ALA A 735 26.43 -3.31 -12.43
CA ALA A 735 25.32 -2.51 -12.95
C ALA A 735 23.98 -2.87 -12.29
N MET A 736 23.72 -4.17 -12.06
CA MET A 736 22.51 -4.63 -11.39
C MET A 736 22.45 -4.26 -9.90
N HIS A 737 23.59 -4.22 -9.20
CA HIS A 737 23.68 -3.67 -7.84
C HIS A 737 23.22 -2.20 -7.79
N ALA A 738 23.70 -1.37 -8.72
CA ALA A 738 23.37 0.06 -8.79
C ALA A 738 21.93 0.34 -9.26
N LEU A 739 21.37 -0.52 -10.13
CA LEU A 739 20.01 -0.38 -10.66
C LEU A 739 18.95 -0.32 -9.56
N VAL A 740 19.07 -1.17 -8.53
CA VAL A 740 18.02 -1.35 -7.52
C VAL A 740 17.77 -0.11 -6.65
N PRO A 741 18.77 0.56 -6.05
CA PRO A 741 18.53 1.85 -5.39
C PRO A 741 18.02 2.92 -6.37
N MET A 742 18.48 2.95 -7.63
CA MET A 742 17.92 3.87 -8.65
C MET A 742 16.42 3.63 -8.90
N VAL A 743 15.94 2.38 -8.90
CA VAL A 743 14.50 2.09 -8.99
C VAL A 743 13.72 2.69 -7.81
N PHE A 744 14.23 2.58 -6.58
CA PHE A 744 13.59 3.23 -5.42
C PHE A 744 13.59 4.76 -5.54
N GLN A 745 14.69 5.36 -6.00
CA GLN A 745 14.81 6.80 -6.22
C GLN A 745 13.82 7.29 -7.30
N ILE A 746 13.69 6.55 -8.41
CA ILE A 746 12.74 6.84 -9.50
C ILE A 746 11.30 6.72 -8.99
N CYS A 747 10.95 5.64 -8.29
CA CYS A 747 9.61 5.47 -7.71
C CYS A 747 9.28 6.60 -6.73
N ALA A 748 10.23 6.99 -5.87
CA ALA A 748 10.06 8.08 -4.93
C ALA A 748 9.89 9.45 -5.62
N ALA A 749 10.62 9.70 -6.73
CA ALA A 749 10.47 10.91 -7.54
C ALA A 749 9.11 10.95 -8.25
N VAL A 750 8.71 9.84 -8.89
CA VAL A 750 7.41 9.69 -9.57
C VAL A 750 6.23 9.87 -8.59
N GLN A 751 6.33 9.34 -7.37
CA GLN A 751 5.33 9.61 -6.33
C GLN A 751 5.32 11.08 -5.90
N ALA A 752 6.49 11.72 -5.77
CA ALA A 752 6.58 13.12 -5.36
C ALA A 752 6.05 14.10 -6.42
N THR A 753 6.15 13.78 -7.71
CA THR A 753 5.63 14.63 -8.80
C THR A 753 4.17 14.32 -9.15
N TYR A 754 3.82 13.05 -9.38
CA TYR A 754 2.49 12.66 -9.87
C TYR A 754 1.55 12.17 -8.75
N GLY A 755 2.08 11.59 -7.68
CA GLY A 755 1.27 11.02 -6.59
C GLY A 755 0.42 12.04 -5.84
N LEU A 756 0.82 13.34 -5.86
CA LEU A 756 0.02 14.44 -5.30
C LEU A 756 -1.33 14.64 -6.02
N TYR A 757 -1.42 14.22 -7.28
CA TYR A 757 -2.62 14.27 -8.12
C TYR A 757 -3.26 12.87 -8.30
N ARG A 758 -2.44 11.81 -8.27
CA ARG A 758 -2.87 10.41 -8.44
C ARG A 758 -2.44 9.57 -7.23
N ALA A 759 -3.18 9.67 -6.14
CA ALA A 759 -2.81 9.06 -4.85
C ALA A 759 -2.72 7.52 -4.91
N HIS A 760 -3.50 6.88 -5.80
CA HIS A 760 -3.46 5.44 -6.09
C HIS A 760 -2.11 4.93 -6.64
N LEU A 761 -1.20 5.81 -7.09
CA LEU A 761 0.03 5.42 -7.80
C LEU A 761 0.97 4.53 -6.96
N SER A 762 0.89 4.60 -5.62
CA SER A 762 1.61 3.71 -4.69
C SER A 762 1.25 2.22 -4.86
N PHE A 763 0.07 1.91 -5.39
CA PHE A 763 -0.35 0.54 -5.75
C PHE A 763 0.53 -0.05 -6.85
N TYR A 764 0.97 0.77 -7.82
CA TYR A 764 1.80 0.33 -8.94
C TYR A 764 3.30 0.45 -8.65
N LEU A 765 3.71 1.43 -7.85
CA LEU A 765 5.12 1.62 -7.49
C LEU A 765 5.64 0.58 -6.47
N THR A 766 4.81 0.14 -5.51
CA THR A 766 5.25 -0.85 -4.52
C THR A 766 5.61 -2.21 -5.15
N PRO A 767 4.84 -2.77 -6.10
CA PRO A 767 5.25 -3.96 -6.87
C PRO A 767 6.57 -3.80 -7.63
N VAL A 768 6.84 -2.63 -8.21
CA VAL A 768 8.12 -2.35 -8.90
C VAL A 768 9.29 -2.37 -7.90
N CYS A 769 9.12 -1.72 -6.74
CA CYS A 769 10.10 -1.74 -5.64
C CYS A 769 10.33 -3.15 -5.08
N VAL A 770 9.27 -3.94 -4.89
CA VAL A 770 9.33 -5.33 -4.41
C VAL A 770 10.01 -6.22 -5.45
N LEU A 771 9.68 -6.09 -6.73
CA LEU A 771 10.32 -6.83 -7.81
C LEU A 771 11.81 -6.50 -7.92
N ALA A 772 12.21 -5.24 -7.73
CA ALA A 772 13.62 -4.84 -7.69
C ALA A 772 14.38 -5.52 -6.53
N LEU A 773 13.77 -5.69 -5.34
CA LEU A 773 14.36 -6.45 -4.23
C LEU A 773 14.41 -7.97 -4.49
N ILE A 774 13.45 -8.53 -5.21
CA ILE A 774 13.48 -9.93 -5.64
C ILE A 774 14.60 -10.15 -6.65
N ILE A 775 14.73 -9.26 -7.65
CA ILE A 775 15.80 -9.30 -8.64
C ILE A 775 17.17 -9.14 -7.95
N TYR A 776 17.30 -8.20 -7.01
CA TYR A 776 18.50 -8.05 -6.16
C TYR A 776 18.87 -9.39 -5.49
N HIS A 777 17.91 -10.03 -4.81
CA HIS A 777 18.16 -11.29 -4.11
C HIS A 777 18.43 -12.48 -5.05
N ILE A 778 17.86 -12.51 -6.26
CA ILE A 778 18.04 -13.61 -7.22
C ILE A 778 19.36 -13.47 -8.00
N VAL A 779 19.65 -12.29 -8.55
CA VAL A 779 20.85 -12.04 -9.37
C VAL A 779 22.11 -12.16 -8.52
N LEU A 780 22.08 -11.59 -7.31
CA LEU A 780 23.22 -11.60 -6.39
C LEU A 780 23.33 -12.90 -5.58
N ARG A 781 22.57 -13.92 -5.95
CA ARG A 781 22.65 -15.25 -5.33
C ARG A 781 23.86 -16.01 -5.85
N HIS A 782 24.99 -15.74 -5.21
CA HIS A 782 26.33 -16.21 -5.57
C HIS A 782 26.36 -17.62 -6.22
N PRO A 783 26.99 -17.78 -7.40
CA PRO A 783 27.18 -19.08 -8.05
C PRO A 783 27.79 -20.18 -7.15
N ILE A 784 28.61 -19.82 -6.15
CA ILE A 784 29.10 -20.79 -5.15
C ILE A 784 27.99 -21.24 -4.21
N GLU A 785 27.07 -20.37 -3.77
CA GLU A 785 25.92 -20.80 -2.96
C GLU A 785 24.95 -21.68 -3.77
N ALA A 786 24.70 -21.34 -5.04
CA ALA A 786 23.95 -22.21 -5.95
C ALA A 786 24.62 -23.59 -6.10
N ARG A 787 25.96 -23.64 -6.27
CA ARG A 787 26.75 -24.89 -6.22
C ARG A 787 26.66 -25.58 -4.85
N ARG A 788 26.65 -24.84 -3.74
CA ARG A 788 26.57 -25.34 -2.35
C ARG A 788 25.22 -26.00 -2.09
N ILE A 789 24.12 -25.41 -2.55
CA ILE A 789 22.76 -26.02 -2.52
C ILE A 789 22.72 -27.26 -3.42
N LYS A 790 23.22 -27.19 -4.67
CA LYS A 790 23.29 -28.31 -5.61
C LYS A 790 24.13 -29.48 -5.06
N ASN A 791 25.18 -29.19 -4.30
CA ASN A 791 26.01 -30.17 -3.60
C ASN A 791 25.36 -30.69 -2.30
N LYS A 792 24.64 -29.86 -1.53
CA LYS A 792 23.85 -30.26 -0.35
C LYS A 792 22.69 -31.19 -0.77
N GLN A 793 22.10 -30.95 -1.94
CA GLN A 793 21.16 -31.85 -2.62
C GLN A 793 21.85 -33.14 -3.10
N ARG A 794 22.96 -33.09 -3.88
CA ARG A 794 23.74 -34.28 -4.27
C ARG A 794 24.13 -35.13 -3.06
N ASN A 795 24.48 -34.53 -1.94
CA ASN A 795 24.85 -35.23 -0.71
C ASN A 795 23.63 -35.83 0.01
N LYS A 796 22.45 -35.19 -0.01
CA LYS A 796 21.19 -35.85 0.42
C LYS A 796 20.83 -37.05 -0.47
N THR A 797 20.98 -36.93 -1.79
CA THR A 797 20.74 -38.03 -2.74
C THR A 797 21.77 -39.16 -2.58
N LYS A 798 23.05 -38.83 -2.35
CA LYS A 798 24.08 -39.80 -1.96
C LYS A 798 23.74 -40.47 -0.63
N LYS A 799 23.26 -39.73 0.40
CA LYS A 799 22.93 -40.29 1.71
C LYS A 799 21.68 -41.19 1.68
N LYS A 800 20.69 -40.91 0.82
CA LYS A 800 19.61 -41.86 0.49
C LYS A 800 20.13 -43.10 -0.25
N LYS A 801 21.02 -42.94 -1.24
CA LYS A 801 21.66 -44.08 -1.94
C LYS A 801 22.63 -44.89 -1.05
N SER A 802 23.20 -44.30 -0.01
CA SER A 802 24.02 -45.02 0.97
C SER A 802 23.17 -45.71 2.03
N SER A 803 22.04 -45.14 2.47
CA SER A 803 21.11 -45.84 3.37
C SER A 803 20.39 -47.00 2.69
N SER A 804 20.13 -46.92 1.37
CA SER A 804 19.66 -48.08 0.61
C SER A 804 20.74 -49.15 0.41
N LYS A 805 22.03 -48.77 0.33
CA LYS A 805 23.15 -49.73 0.31
C LYS A 805 23.52 -50.32 1.68
N SER A 806 23.32 -49.59 2.78
CA SER A 806 23.55 -50.13 4.13
C SER A 806 22.47 -51.13 4.52
N LYS A 807 21.22 -50.93 4.08
CA LYS A 807 20.17 -51.96 4.17
C LYS A 807 20.39 -53.19 3.28
N SER A 808 21.39 -53.20 2.39
CA SER A 808 21.78 -54.37 1.58
C SER A 808 23.15 -54.95 1.96
N LYS A 809 23.66 -54.66 3.17
CA LYS A 809 24.97 -55.18 3.63
C LYS A 809 25.01 -55.46 5.14
N SER A 810 23.96 -56.09 5.66
CA SER A 810 23.81 -56.49 7.07
C SER A 810 23.25 -57.92 7.17
N THR A 811 23.85 -58.83 6.41
CA THR A 811 23.46 -60.24 6.29
C THR A 811 24.64 -61.05 5.75
N THR A 812 24.88 -62.29 6.18
CA THR A 812 25.69 -62.57 7.38
C THR A 812 26.35 -63.95 7.22
N THR A 813 27.68 -64.03 7.39
CA THR A 813 28.37 -65.32 7.52
C THR A 813 29.59 -65.20 8.43
N THR A 814 29.49 -65.76 9.63
CA THR A 814 30.63 -66.39 10.32
C THR A 814 30.43 -67.89 10.10
N THR A 815 31.45 -68.60 9.62
CA THR A 815 31.31 -70.02 9.28
C THR A 815 31.73 -70.90 10.43
N THR A 816 30.87 -71.83 10.85
CA THR A 816 31.26 -72.99 11.64
C THR A 816 30.60 -74.24 11.07
N THR A 817 31.34 -75.35 11.09
CA THR A 817 31.00 -76.61 10.43
C THR A 817 29.83 -77.38 11.06
N THR A 818 28.94 -77.92 10.23
CA THR A 818 28.61 -79.36 10.26
C THR A 818 27.95 -79.84 8.96
N THR A 819 28.00 -81.15 8.75
CA THR A 819 27.58 -81.93 7.57
C THR A 819 26.06 -82.01 7.34
N SER A 820 25.59 -81.98 6.08
CA SER A 820 25.04 -83.18 5.37
C SER A 820 24.18 -82.88 4.11
N SER A 821 24.24 -83.80 3.14
CA SER A 821 23.21 -84.21 2.15
C SER A 821 22.31 -83.21 1.38
N SER A 822 22.62 -83.06 0.07
CA SER A 822 21.82 -83.58 -1.07
C SER A 822 20.82 -82.71 -1.91
N THR A 823 20.98 -82.85 -3.24
CA THR A 823 19.97 -82.87 -4.35
C THR A 823 19.18 -81.62 -4.85
N THR A 824 19.37 -81.30 -6.16
CA THR A 824 18.40 -80.86 -7.22
C THR A 824 17.52 -79.59 -7.04
N SER A 825 17.10 -78.84 -8.09
CA SER A 825 17.49 -78.72 -9.53
C SER A 825 16.78 -77.50 -10.20
N THR A 826 17.12 -77.20 -11.49
CA THR A 826 16.26 -76.56 -12.54
C THR A 826 15.59 -75.18 -12.26
N SER A 827 16.01 -74.08 -12.90
CA SER A 827 15.58 -73.55 -14.24
C SER A 827 14.28 -72.67 -14.18
N THR A 828 13.87 -71.83 -15.15
CA THR A 828 14.29 -71.57 -16.56
C THR A 828 13.97 -70.11 -17.02
N THR A 829 14.70 -69.65 -18.03
CA THR A 829 14.58 -68.50 -18.98
C THR A 829 13.26 -67.73 -19.28
N SER A 830 13.41 -66.57 -19.97
CA SER A 830 12.56 -65.92 -21.03
C SER A 830 11.96 -64.52 -20.71
N GLU A 831 11.60 -63.63 -21.66
CA GLU A 831 12.31 -63.15 -22.89
C GLU A 831 11.67 -61.81 -23.43
N ALA A 832 12.24 -61.26 -24.53
CA ALA A 832 11.57 -60.59 -25.67
C ALA A 832 11.06 -59.10 -25.64
N THR A 833 11.73 -58.27 -26.49
CA THR A 833 11.15 -57.34 -27.53
C THR A 833 10.38 -56.04 -27.16
N SER A 834 10.25 -54.99 -28.03
CA SER A 834 11.09 -54.45 -29.14
C SER A 834 10.58 -53.10 -29.73
N ARG A 835 11.38 -52.42 -30.59
CA ARG A 835 10.99 -51.47 -31.70
C ARG A 835 10.43 -50.08 -31.29
N ASN A 836 10.38 -48.96 -32.06
CA ASN A 836 10.55 -48.47 -33.48
C ASN A 836 10.93 -46.93 -33.42
N LYS A 837 11.22 -46.05 -34.44
CA LYS A 837 11.71 -46.06 -35.86
C LYS A 837 12.19 -44.63 -36.36
N LYS A 838 13.47 -44.22 -36.16
CA LYS A 838 14.21 -43.15 -36.96
C LYS A 838 13.68 -41.68 -36.80
N LYS A 839 14.18 -40.58 -37.41
CA LYS A 839 15.13 -40.22 -38.52
C LYS A 839 15.52 -38.72 -38.32
N LYS A 840 16.75 -38.13 -38.30
CA LYS A 840 18.18 -38.41 -38.64
C LYS A 840 18.72 -37.78 -39.96
N LYS A 841 19.33 -36.56 -39.91
CA LYS A 841 20.30 -36.02 -40.91
C LYS A 841 21.31 -34.99 -40.29
N ARG A 842 22.37 -34.60 -41.04
CA ARG A 842 23.66 -34.06 -40.51
C ARG A 842 24.50 -33.33 -41.61
N LYS A 843 25.55 -32.58 -41.21
CA LYS A 843 26.65 -31.84 -41.93
C LYS A 843 26.51 -30.30 -41.83
N SER A 844 27.51 -29.44 -41.58
CA SER A 844 29.00 -29.42 -41.60
C SER A 844 29.66 -28.93 -42.91
N GLY A 845 30.43 -27.83 -42.85
CA GLY A 845 31.21 -27.27 -43.98
C GLY A 845 32.08 -26.04 -43.59
N THR A 846 33.01 -25.68 -44.48
CA THR A 846 34.09 -24.65 -44.35
C THR A 846 34.36 -24.05 -45.75
N SER A 847 35.16 -22.99 -45.99
CA SER A 847 36.27 -22.42 -45.19
C SER A 847 36.44 -20.89 -45.43
N SER A 848 37.48 -20.31 -44.81
CA SER A 848 38.04 -18.96 -45.00
C SER A 848 38.64 -18.67 -46.40
N THR A 849 38.66 -17.39 -46.81
CA THR A 849 39.74 -16.77 -47.62
C THR A 849 39.82 -15.24 -47.47
N SER A 850 41.00 -14.69 -47.80
CA SER A 850 41.46 -13.29 -47.95
C SER A 850 40.45 -12.24 -48.43
N SER A 851 40.48 -10.93 -48.10
CA SER A 851 41.51 -9.94 -47.67
C SER A 851 42.33 -9.25 -48.78
N ALA A 852 42.14 -7.92 -48.97
CA ALA A 852 43.18 -6.87 -49.10
C ALA A 852 42.76 -5.66 -49.97
N SER A 853 42.65 -4.45 -49.37
CA SER A 853 43.15 -3.18 -49.93
C SER A 853 42.97 -2.00 -48.95
N SER A 854 43.99 -1.14 -48.90
CA SER A 854 44.06 0.19 -48.25
C SER A 854 44.61 1.17 -49.35
N PRO A 855 44.88 2.48 -49.15
CA PRO A 855 44.94 3.25 -47.89
C PRO A 855 44.54 4.77 -47.93
N LEU A 856 44.70 5.43 -46.76
CA LEU A 856 45.16 6.83 -46.52
C LEU A 856 44.25 8.08 -46.75
N ILE A 857 44.42 9.05 -45.81
CA ILE A 857 44.22 10.52 -45.90
C ILE A 857 42.73 11.00 -45.94
N GLU A 858 42.29 12.09 -45.28
CA GLU A 858 42.96 13.24 -44.62
C GLU A 858 42.28 13.67 -43.28
N GLU A 859 42.90 14.59 -42.52
CA GLU A 859 42.29 15.29 -41.37
C GLU A 859 41.68 16.65 -41.78
N VAL A 860 40.55 17.05 -41.19
CA VAL A 860 40.25 18.47 -40.88
C VAL A 860 39.52 18.56 -39.54
N SER A 861 39.91 19.52 -38.71
CA SER A 861 39.23 19.87 -37.45
C SER A 861 38.83 21.35 -37.44
N THR A 862 37.68 21.71 -36.86
CA THR A 862 37.46 22.88 -35.94
C THR A 862 35.97 23.19 -35.75
N SER A 863 35.62 23.78 -34.59
CA SER A 863 34.32 24.41 -34.21
C SER A 863 33.04 23.58 -34.39
N SER A 864 32.19 23.39 -33.37
CA SER A 864 31.83 24.34 -32.28
C SER A 864 31.33 23.61 -31.03
#